data_AF-S0G0F9-F1
#
_entry.id   AF-S0G0F9-F1
#
_cell.length_a   1.000
_cell.length_b   1.000
_cell.length_c   1.000
_cell.angle_alpha   90.00
_cell.angle_beta   90.00
_cell.angle_gamma   90.00
#
_symmetry.space_group_name_H-M   'P 1'
#
loop_
_entity.id
_entity.type
_entity.pdbx_description
1 polymer ?
#
loop_
_entity_poly.entity_id
_entity_poly.type
_entity_poly.pdbx_seq_one_letter_code
_entity_poly.pdbx_strand_id
1 'polypeptide(L)'
;MRLTGFRLVVVDFVLLTVAFFAVNCFKRGSLVLPDGYGLLLVLFYGAWVVSGLAGKKFVPAEYWTFRVGARTVVKSALYLVFTIAFVVVMFGLSRYSRVHVFATCGVMLGLELLVWGAAARYVTLPDAGADDPEAEDDPDAGTRERPRFSLKFALVDLGLFFAAFFAVNVMKRGTVVPPDGYEQLMLMLLALGVAAAVATRKYDVIQHRNLYFALWQWVKAGLLLMAGAGVMVFGLRWFQYSRFQGFGTVVVLMVLEAVVLVVYFSVRKDRKAKGDIESVDQVRQMLTQERYDLNVDIETVRQRLMRPAIYKLERSLQTDEQKFLAFLRKHVDLDDILYVETQVERNSNCFELRDDYLMLRLFVGLRKLNDCRRLNVHFLSLHQMLLPGGYFAGYAHTIKTHHEWIYAKFPRPVAHGVYALDFLFHRVCPKLPWIQKVYFAVTKGRNRIISRAELLGRLCFCGFDIVDTKEMDKKFYFIARKVKTASMDNSPTYGPLVALKRSGLEGKTVHTFKFRTMHPYSEYLQAYMYDRYGLQKGGKIENDFRLTTWGKVMRKLWLDELPMLYNWVKGDFGLVGVRPLSYQYLSLYDDDLQELRKKVRPGLVPPFYADLPETFEEICESERRYIRSFLARPVRTQIRYFTKSFVNIAFKGARSK
;
A
#
# COMPACT_ATOMS: atom_id res chain seq x y z
N MET A 1 -47.52 20.37 -15.33
CA MET A 1 -47.25 18.92 -15.51
C MET A 1 -45.89 18.59 -14.86
N ARG A 2 -45.81 17.83 -13.76
CA ARG A 2 -44.51 17.56 -13.09
C ARG A 2 -43.63 16.67 -13.97
N LEU A 3 -42.49 17.20 -14.45
CA LEU A 3 -41.48 16.41 -15.17
C LEU A 3 -40.80 15.45 -14.18
N THR A 4 -40.96 14.14 -14.37
CA THR A 4 -40.19 13.13 -13.66
C THR A 4 -38.88 12.86 -14.41
N GLY A 5 -37.80 12.50 -13.71
CA GLY A 5 -36.51 12.19 -14.33
C GLY A 5 -36.60 11.11 -15.42
N PHE A 6 -37.50 10.14 -15.25
CA PHE A 6 -37.76 9.10 -16.26
C PHE A 6 -38.33 9.66 -17.58
N ARG A 7 -39.22 10.66 -17.52
CA ARG A 7 -39.78 11.29 -18.73
C ARG A 7 -38.71 12.07 -19.50
N LEU A 8 -37.80 12.74 -18.79
CA LEU A 8 -36.65 13.41 -19.41
C LEU A 8 -35.77 12.41 -20.16
N VAL A 9 -35.47 11.25 -19.56
CA VAL A 9 -34.68 10.18 -20.19
C VAL A 9 -35.35 9.69 -21.48
N VAL A 10 -36.65 9.43 -21.46
CA VAL A 10 -37.38 8.92 -22.63
C VAL A 10 -37.42 9.94 -23.77
N VAL A 11 -37.74 11.20 -23.46
CA VAL A 11 -37.77 12.27 -24.46
C VAL A 11 -36.39 12.44 -25.09
N ASP A 12 -35.35 12.49 -24.27
CA ASP A 12 -33.97 12.72 -24.73
C ASP A 12 -33.43 11.55 -25.56
N PHE A 13 -33.82 10.32 -25.22
CA PHE A 13 -33.52 9.12 -26.03
C PHE A 13 -34.16 9.19 -27.42
N VAL A 14 -35.41 9.62 -27.50
CA VAL A 14 -36.11 9.82 -28.78
C VAL A 14 -35.42 10.92 -29.59
N LEU A 15 -35.07 12.05 -28.97
CA LEU A 15 -34.37 13.15 -29.64
C LEU A 15 -33.02 12.71 -30.21
N LEU A 16 -32.22 11.94 -29.47
CA LEU A 16 -30.97 11.39 -29.97
C LEU A 16 -31.18 10.47 -31.18
N THR A 17 -32.18 9.59 -31.10
CA THR A 17 -32.50 8.66 -32.20
C THR A 17 -32.95 9.42 -33.44
N VAL A 18 -33.85 10.40 -33.28
CA VAL A 18 -34.30 11.29 -34.37
C VAL A 18 -33.13 12.07 -34.95
N ALA A 19 -32.26 12.64 -34.12
CA ALA A 19 -31.08 13.39 -34.58
C ALA A 19 -30.15 12.50 -35.42
N PHE A 20 -29.89 11.28 -34.99
CA PHE A 20 -29.02 10.34 -35.70
C PHE A 20 -29.60 9.97 -37.08
N PHE A 21 -30.88 9.61 -37.14
CA PHE A 21 -31.54 9.26 -38.40
C PHE A 21 -31.75 10.46 -39.31
N ALA A 22 -32.02 11.66 -38.77
CA ALA A 22 -32.10 12.90 -39.54
C ALA A 22 -30.77 13.22 -40.23
N VAL A 23 -29.65 13.07 -39.52
CA VAL A 23 -28.31 13.25 -40.12
C VAL A 23 -27.98 12.14 -41.10
N ASN A 24 -28.44 10.91 -40.88
CA ASN A 24 -28.32 9.83 -41.87
C ASN A 24 -29.06 10.17 -43.17
N CYS A 25 -30.32 10.59 -43.04
CA CYS A 25 -31.18 10.95 -44.16
C CYS A 25 -30.63 12.17 -44.92
N PHE A 26 -30.22 13.22 -44.21
CA PHE A 26 -29.63 14.42 -44.82
C PHE A 26 -28.36 14.09 -45.62
N LYS A 27 -27.50 13.23 -45.07
CA LYS A 27 -26.22 12.91 -45.70
C LYS A 27 -26.34 11.92 -46.87
N ARG A 28 -27.31 11.01 -46.83
CA ARG A 28 -27.35 9.83 -47.71
C ARG A 28 -28.66 9.63 -48.48
N GLY A 29 -29.68 10.45 -48.23
CA GLY A 29 -30.99 10.36 -48.90
C GLY A 29 -31.82 9.13 -48.51
N SER A 30 -31.44 8.36 -47.48
CA SER A 30 -32.15 7.16 -47.05
C SER A 30 -32.14 7.01 -45.53
N LEU A 31 -33.20 6.39 -44.98
CA LEU A 31 -33.29 5.99 -43.58
C LEU A 31 -32.56 4.68 -43.29
N VAL A 32 -32.18 3.92 -44.32
CA VAL A 32 -31.42 2.67 -44.16
C VAL A 32 -30.01 2.98 -43.65
N LEU A 33 -29.62 2.31 -42.57
CA LEU A 33 -28.30 2.47 -41.98
C LEU A 33 -27.24 1.74 -42.81
N PRO A 34 -26.13 2.40 -43.17
CA PRO A 34 -24.98 1.74 -43.80
C PRO A 34 -24.32 0.72 -42.88
N ASP A 35 -23.54 -0.18 -43.46
CA ASP A 35 -22.80 -1.19 -42.70
C ASP A 35 -21.94 -0.58 -41.57
N GLY A 36 -22.13 -1.12 -40.37
CA GLY A 36 -21.47 -0.66 -39.15
C GLY A 36 -22.08 0.57 -38.48
N TYR A 37 -23.00 1.31 -39.11
CA TYR A 37 -23.65 2.47 -38.47
C TYR A 37 -24.66 2.08 -37.38
N GLY A 38 -25.17 0.84 -37.39
CA GLY A 38 -25.90 0.28 -36.25
C GLY A 38 -25.03 0.21 -34.97
N LEU A 39 -23.75 -0.16 -35.10
CA LEU A 39 -22.81 -0.11 -33.99
C LEU A 39 -22.54 1.33 -33.55
N LEU A 40 -22.44 2.28 -34.49
CA LEU A 40 -22.26 3.69 -34.16
C LEU A 40 -23.45 4.23 -33.35
N LEU A 41 -24.69 3.86 -33.69
CA LEU A 41 -25.89 4.23 -32.93
C LEU A 41 -25.85 3.67 -31.49
N VAL A 42 -25.44 2.40 -31.32
CA VAL A 42 -25.26 1.81 -29.99
C VAL A 42 -24.19 2.56 -29.18
N LEU A 43 -23.08 2.97 -29.81
CA LEU A 43 -22.06 3.78 -29.17
C LEU A 43 -22.59 5.16 -28.76
N PHE A 44 -23.48 5.76 -29.56
CA PHE A 44 -24.17 6.99 -29.20
C PHE A 44 -25.06 6.81 -27.98
N TYR A 45 -25.82 5.72 -27.88
CA TYR A 45 -26.62 5.42 -26.69
C TYR A 45 -25.76 5.24 -25.44
N GLY A 46 -24.65 4.50 -25.55
CA GLY A 46 -23.70 4.34 -24.45
C GLY A 46 -23.07 5.67 -24.01
N ALA A 47 -22.59 6.47 -24.97
CA ALA A 47 -22.01 7.79 -24.70
C ALA A 47 -23.03 8.75 -24.09
N TRP A 48 -24.28 8.71 -24.57
CA TRP A 48 -25.40 9.51 -24.09
C TRP A 48 -25.72 9.23 -22.62
N VAL A 49 -25.83 7.97 -22.21
CA VAL A 49 -26.07 7.61 -20.80
C VAL A 49 -24.95 8.18 -19.92
N VAL A 50 -23.69 7.96 -20.31
CA VAL A 50 -22.52 8.45 -19.56
C VAL A 50 -22.53 9.98 -19.47
N SER A 51 -22.76 10.68 -20.59
CA SER A 51 -22.79 12.14 -20.62
C SER A 51 -23.97 12.74 -19.86
N GLY A 52 -25.15 12.11 -19.93
CA GLY A 52 -26.37 12.57 -19.27
C GLY A 52 -26.29 12.43 -17.75
N LEU A 53 -25.72 11.33 -17.27
CA LEU A 53 -25.45 11.13 -15.84
C LEU A 53 -24.38 12.10 -15.33
N ALA A 54 -23.26 12.26 -16.06
CA ALA A 54 -22.19 13.19 -15.68
C ALA A 54 -22.64 14.66 -15.70
N GLY A 55 -23.55 15.00 -16.61
CA GLY A 55 -24.14 16.33 -16.74
C GLY A 55 -25.30 16.62 -15.77
N LYS A 56 -25.77 15.63 -14.99
CA LYS A 56 -27.01 15.67 -14.20
C LYS A 56 -28.26 16.01 -15.04
N LYS A 57 -28.24 15.69 -16.34
CA LYS A 57 -29.28 16.04 -17.31
C LYS A 57 -30.66 15.47 -16.98
N PHE A 58 -30.73 14.38 -16.22
CA PHE A 58 -31.98 13.72 -15.88
C PHE A 58 -32.52 14.11 -14.50
N VAL A 59 -31.94 15.13 -13.86
CA VAL A 59 -32.35 15.64 -12.56
C VAL A 59 -33.30 16.83 -12.77
N PRO A 60 -34.60 16.72 -12.44
CA PRO A 60 -35.57 17.80 -12.68
C PRO A 60 -35.23 19.13 -11.96
N ALA A 61 -34.48 19.07 -10.86
CA ALA A 61 -34.06 20.25 -10.11
C ALA A 61 -33.10 21.18 -10.89
N GLU A 62 -32.37 20.67 -11.89
CA GLU A 62 -31.42 21.45 -12.70
C GLU A 62 -32.11 22.34 -13.75
N TYR A 63 -33.45 22.35 -13.77
CA TYR A 63 -34.29 22.94 -14.82
C TYR A 63 -35.23 24.04 -14.31
N TRP A 64 -34.94 24.59 -13.13
CA TRP A 64 -35.78 25.60 -12.47
C TRP A 64 -35.79 26.96 -13.18
N THR A 65 -34.72 27.32 -13.90
CA THR A 65 -34.65 28.53 -14.74
C THR A 65 -34.18 28.19 -16.15
N PHE A 66 -34.69 28.90 -17.17
CA PHE A 66 -34.29 28.72 -18.58
C PHE A 66 -32.76 28.74 -18.76
N ARG A 67 -32.07 29.72 -18.16
CA ARG A 67 -30.61 29.87 -18.21
C ARG A 67 -29.87 28.68 -17.59
N VAL A 68 -30.36 28.13 -16.48
CA VAL A 68 -29.73 27.00 -15.79
C VAL A 68 -29.96 25.71 -16.58
N GLY A 69 -31.19 25.46 -17.03
CA GLY A 69 -31.51 24.32 -17.89
C GLY A 69 -30.74 24.33 -19.21
N ALA A 70 -30.62 25.50 -19.86
CA ALA A 70 -29.81 25.65 -21.08
C ALA A 70 -28.32 25.36 -20.84
N ARG A 71 -27.75 25.81 -19.71
CA ARG A 71 -26.36 25.46 -19.33
C ARG A 71 -26.19 23.96 -19.12
N THR A 72 -27.14 23.31 -18.46
CA THR A 72 -27.12 21.85 -18.22
C THR A 72 -27.19 21.05 -19.52
N VAL A 73 -28.04 21.48 -20.46
CA VAL A 73 -28.18 20.90 -21.81
C VAL A 73 -26.88 21.07 -22.61
N VAL A 74 -26.35 22.30 -22.71
CA VAL A 74 -25.10 22.59 -23.44
C VAL A 74 -23.91 21.83 -22.84
N LYS A 75 -23.79 21.78 -21.52
CA LYS A 75 -22.74 21.02 -20.81
C LYS A 75 -22.82 19.53 -21.12
N SER A 76 -24.02 18.95 -21.11
CA SER A 76 -24.22 17.53 -21.41
C SER A 76 -23.92 17.20 -22.88
N ALA A 77 -24.30 18.08 -23.81
CA ALA A 77 -23.95 17.94 -25.23
C ALA A 77 -22.44 18.00 -25.46
N LEU A 78 -21.73 18.88 -24.76
CA LEU A 78 -20.27 18.94 -24.78
C LEU A 78 -19.63 17.64 -24.26
N TYR A 79 -20.16 17.07 -23.18
CA TYR A 79 -19.74 15.76 -22.68
C TYR A 79 -20.04 14.62 -23.65
N LEU A 80 -21.15 14.68 -24.38
CA LEU A 80 -21.48 13.70 -25.41
C LEU A 80 -20.46 13.76 -26.55
N VAL A 81 -20.15 14.96 -27.06
CA VAL A 81 -19.12 15.18 -28.10
C VAL A 81 -17.77 14.63 -27.66
N PHE A 82 -17.34 14.93 -26.44
CA PHE A 82 -16.09 14.41 -25.88
C PHE A 82 -16.08 12.90 -25.78
N THR A 83 -17.14 12.31 -25.25
CA THR A 83 -17.23 10.88 -25.00
C THR A 83 -17.27 10.09 -26.30
N ILE A 84 -18.11 10.50 -27.26
CA ILE A 84 -18.23 9.80 -28.54
C ILE A 84 -16.94 9.92 -29.36
N ALA A 85 -16.30 11.11 -29.40
CA ALA A 85 -15.04 11.28 -30.10
C ALA A 85 -13.92 10.46 -29.46
N PHE A 86 -13.81 10.47 -28.13
CA PHE A 86 -12.84 9.65 -27.41
C PHE A 86 -13.03 8.15 -27.71
N VAL A 87 -14.25 7.63 -27.62
CA VAL A 87 -14.56 6.22 -27.90
C VAL A 87 -14.20 5.86 -29.35
N VAL A 88 -14.59 6.69 -30.31
CA VAL A 88 -14.30 6.43 -31.74
C VAL A 88 -12.79 6.39 -32.00
N VAL A 89 -12.00 7.31 -31.44
CA VAL A 89 -10.54 7.30 -31.60
C VAL A 89 -9.92 6.13 -30.86
N MET A 90 -10.29 5.89 -29.60
CA MET A 90 -9.70 4.86 -28.76
C MET A 90 -9.87 3.47 -29.35
N PHE A 91 -11.06 3.13 -29.85
CA PHE A 91 -11.33 1.84 -30.48
C PHE A 91 -10.89 1.76 -31.95
N GLY A 92 -10.32 2.83 -32.51
CA GLY A 92 -9.80 2.83 -33.88
C GLY A 92 -10.91 2.79 -34.93
N LEU A 93 -12.07 3.35 -34.61
CA LEU A 93 -13.28 3.33 -35.44
C LEU A 93 -13.27 4.49 -36.46
N SER A 94 -12.13 4.72 -37.12
CA SER A 94 -11.90 5.83 -38.04
C SER A 94 -12.75 5.78 -39.33
N ARG A 95 -13.38 4.64 -39.60
CA ARG A 95 -14.32 4.44 -40.73
C ARG A 95 -15.58 5.30 -40.63
N TYR A 96 -15.96 5.74 -39.42
CA TYR A 96 -17.16 6.54 -39.24
C TYR A 96 -16.95 7.99 -39.66
N SER A 97 -17.96 8.56 -40.31
CA SER A 97 -17.87 9.93 -40.80
C SER A 97 -17.93 10.95 -39.66
N ARG A 98 -16.89 11.79 -39.55
CA ARG A 98 -16.85 12.94 -38.62
C ARG A 98 -18.05 13.86 -38.75
N VAL A 99 -18.51 14.12 -39.97
CA VAL A 99 -19.69 14.96 -40.23
C VAL A 99 -20.92 14.32 -39.61
N HIS A 100 -21.09 13.01 -39.75
CA HIS A 100 -22.23 12.31 -39.17
C HIS A 100 -22.19 12.31 -37.64
N VAL A 101 -21.02 12.07 -37.03
CA VAL A 101 -20.86 12.08 -35.58
C VAL A 101 -21.09 13.47 -34.99
N PHE A 102 -20.40 14.51 -35.49
CA PHE A 102 -20.54 15.86 -34.94
C PHE A 102 -21.89 16.51 -35.29
N ALA A 103 -22.44 16.26 -36.49
CA ALA A 103 -23.77 16.76 -36.83
C ALA A 103 -24.86 16.10 -35.98
N THR A 104 -24.73 14.82 -35.63
CA THR A 104 -25.70 14.18 -34.71
C THR A 104 -25.71 14.89 -33.36
N CYS A 105 -24.54 15.17 -32.77
CA CYS A 105 -24.46 15.93 -31.52
C CYS A 105 -25.04 17.35 -31.66
N GLY A 106 -24.77 18.03 -32.79
CA GLY A 106 -25.27 19.39 -33.05
C GLY A 106 -26.78 19.45 -33.23
N VAL A 107 -27.36 18.54 -34.03
CA VAL A 107 -28.81 18.43 -34.24
C VAL A 107 -29.50 18.05 -32.93
N MET A 108 -28.92 17.12 -32.17
CA MET A 108 -29.43 16.76 -30.84
C MET A 108 -29.47 17.97 -29.90
N LEU A 109 -28.37 18.72 -29.78
CA LEU A 109 -28.34 19.95 -28.98
C LEU A 109 -29.40 20.97 -29.42
N GLY A 110 -29.58 21.15 -30.74
CA GLY A 110 -30.59 22.04 -31.30
C GLY A 110 -32.01 21.61 -30.91
N LEU A 111 -32.33 20.32 -31.08
CA LEU A 111 -33.62 19.75 -30.70
C LEU A 111 -33.87 19.89 -29.19
N GLU A 112 -32.87 19.62 -28.35
CA GLU A 112 -32.97 19.75 -26.90
C GLU A 112 -33.25 21.18 -26.45
N LEU A 113 -32.56 22.17 -27.03
CA LEU A 113 -32.79 23.58 -26.73
C LEU A 113 -34.17 24.04 -27.19
N LEU A 114 -34.67 23.52 -28.31
CA LEU A 114 -36.03 23.80 -28.80
C LEU A 114 -37.10 23.19 -27.89
N VAL A 115 -36.97 21.90 -27.54
CA VAL A 115 -37.90 21.22 -26.62
C VAL A 115 -37.88 21.89 -25.25
N TRP A 116 -36.70 22.23 -24.74
CA TRP A 116 -36.57 22.93 -23.45
C TRP A 116 -37.13 24.35 -23.50
N GLY A 117 -36.87 25.10 -24.56
CA GLY A 117 -37.41 26.44 -24.76
C GLY A 117 -38.93 26.47 -24.89
N ALA A 118 -39.52 25.44 -25.51
CA ALA A 118 -40.96 25.26 -25.57
C ALA A 118 -41.54 24.85 -24.19
N ALA A 119 -40.92 23.89 -23.51
CA ALA A 119 -41.36 23.40 -22.21
C ALA A 119 -41.29 24.47 -21.11
N ALA A 120 -40.26 25.33 -21.14
CA ALA A 120 -40.07 26.42 -20.18
C ALA A 120 -41.22 27.45 -20.19
N ARG A 121 -42.00 27.55 -21.28
CA ARG A 121 -43.19 28.43 -21.36
C ARG A 121 -44.42 27.86 -20.66
N TYR A 122 -44.47 26.55 -20.41
CA TYR A 122 -45.63 25.85 -19.82
C TYR A 122 -45.38 25.35 -18.39
N VAL A 123 -44.16 25.52 -17.88
CA VAL A 123 -43.82 25.27 -16.48
C VAL A 123 -44.01 26.58 -15.73
N THR A 124 -45.14 26.72 -15.05
CA THR A 124 -45.39 27.82 -14.10
C THR A 124 -44.33 27.80 -13.03
N LEU A 125 -43.48 28.83 -13.03
CA LEU A 125 -42.46 29.10 -12.03
C LEU A 125 -43.17 29.50 -10.72
N PRO A 126 -42.88 28.88 -9.56
CA PRO A 126 -43.19 29.51 -8.29
C PRO A 126 -42.38 30.82 -8.21
N ASP A 127 -43.00 31.90 -7.75
CA ASP A 127 -42.28 33.12 -7.37
C ASP A 127 -41.18 32.73 -6.39
N ALA A 128 -39.94 32.74 -6.88
CA ALA A 128 -38.78 32.72 -6.01
C ALA A 128 -38.65 34.13 -5.47
N GLY A 129 -39.27 34.35 -4.30
CA GLY A 129 -38.76 35.32 -3.34
C GLY A 129 -37.24 35.16 -3.26
N ALA A 130 -36.56 36.30 -3.24
CA ALA A 130 -35.11 36.39 -3.20
C ALA A 130 -34.56 35.61 -2.00
N ASP A 131 -34.14 34.37 -2.22
CA ASP A 131 -33.19 33.65 -1.38
C ASP A 131 -32.52 32.60 -2.27
N ASP A 132 -31.30 32.92 -2.69
CA ASP A 132 -30.39 32.06 -3.43
C ASP A 132 -29.93 30.92 -2.49
N PRO A 133 -30.37 29.66 -2.65
CA PRO A 133 -30.05 28.59 -1.68
C PRO A 133 -28.58 28.13 -1.75
N GLU A 134 -27.77 28.72 -2.65
CA GLU A 134 -26.33 28.48 -2.74
C GLU A 134 -25.49 29.58 -2.06
N ALA A 135 -26.11 30.56 -1.40
CA ALA A 135 -25.40 31.67 -0.77
C ALA A 135 -25.15 31.54 0.75
N GLU A 136 -25.87 30.70 1.50
CA GLU A 136 -25.74 30.64 2.96
C GLU A 136 -25.71 29.19 3.47
N ASP A 137 -24.50 28.63 3.58
CA ASP A 137 -24.09 27.68 4.64
C ASP A 137 -22.63 27.21 4.43
N ASP A 138 -21.70 28.18 4.38
CA ASP A 138 -20.26 27.91 4.58
C ASP A 138 -19.84 28.61 5.88
N PRO A 139 -19.61 27.88 7.00
CA PRO A 139 -19.29 28.45 8.31
C PRO A 139 -17.95 29.22 8.37
N ASP A 140 -17.21 29.29 7.26
CA ASP A 140 -15.88 29.90 7.13
C ASP A 140 -15.88 31.13 6.19
N ALA A 141 -16.93 31.94 6.21
CA ALA A 141 -16.98 33.23 5.49
C ALA A 141 -16.05 34.33 6.08
N GLY A 142 -14.99 33.93 6.79
CA GLY A 142 -13.88 34.79 7.19
C GLY A 142 -12.73 34.67 6.18
N THR A 143 -12.52 35.72 5.37
CA THR A 143 -11.38 35.91 4.45
C THR A 143 -11.30 34.96 3.24
N ARG A 144 -12.07 35.22 2.18
CA ARG A 144 -11.82 34.64 0.84
C ARG A 144 -10.51 35.21 0.26
N GLU A 145 -9.38 34.60 0.59
CA GLU A 145 -8.12 34.85 -0.12
C GLU A 145 -8.29 34.57 -1.62
N ARG A 146 -7.92 35.52 -2.49
CA ARG A 146 -8.03 35.37 -3.96
C ARG A 146 -7.17 34.19 -4.43
N PRO A 147 -7.66 33.32 -5.34
CA PRO A 147 -6.88 32.21 -5.89
C PRO A 147 -5.55 32.70 -6.46
N ARG A 148 -4.44 32.24 -5.88
CA ARG A 148 -3.08 32.55 -6.34
C ARG A 148 -2.61 31.46 -7.30
N PHE A 149 -2.46 31.83 -8.56
CA PHE A 149 -1.86 30.99 -9.60
C PHE A 149 -0.40 30.65 -9.24
N SER A 150 -0.03 29.36 -9.30
CA SER A 150 1.34 28.92 -9.05
C SER A 150 2.13 28.72 -10.32
N LEU A 151 3.03 29.67 -10.62
CA LEU A 151 3.99 29.51 -11.71
C LEU A 151 4.90 28.29 -11.52
N LYS A 152 5.21 27.93 -10.27
CA LYS A 152 6.07 26.77 -9.95
C LYS A 152 5.41 25.45 -10.37
N PHE A 153 4.13 25.27 -10.08
CA PHE A 153 3.41 24.07 -10.51
C PHE A 153 3.30 24.00 -12.04
N ALA A 154 3.04 25.13 -12.71
CA ALA A 154 2.97 25.17 -14.17
C ALA A 154 4.31 24.80 -14.84
N LEU A 155 5.44 25.29 -14.32
CA LEU A 155 6.77 24.94 -14.85
C LEU A 155 7.13 23.47 -14.63
N VAL A 156 6.81 22.92 -13.45
CA VAL A 156 7.01 21.50 -13.17
C VAL A 156 6.14 20.64 -14.10
N ASP A 157 4.87 21.01 -14.27
CA ASP A 157 3.93 20.31 -15.15
C ASP A 157 4.41 20.30 -16.61
N LEU A 158 4.93 21.42 -17.09
CA LEU A 158 5.54 21.52 -18.41
C LEU A 158 6.73 20.55 -18.57
N GLY A 159 7.59 20.47 -17.56
CA GLY A 159 8.70 19.51 -17.55
C GLY A 159 8.20 18.05 -17.53
N LEU A 160 7.17 17.74 -16.74
CA LEU A 160 6.55 16.43 -16.69
C LEU A 160 5.89 16.04 -18.02
N PHE A 161 5.28 17.00 -18.71
CA PHE A 161 4.68 16.79 -20.03
C PHE A 161 5.71 16.29 -21.04
N PHE A 162 6.85 16.98 -21.16
CA PHE A 162 7.93 16.55 -22.06
C PHE A 162 8.49 15.18 -21.63
N ALA A 163 8.74 14.99 -20.33
CA ALA A 163 9.22 13.71 -19.81
C ALA A 163 8.25 12.56 -20.14
N ALA A 164 6.93 12.77 -19.97
CA ALA A 164 5.91 11.79 -20.30
C ALA A 164 5.88 11.48 -21.80
N PHE A 165 5.94 12.50 -22.66
CA PHE A 165 5.91 12.33 -24.11
C PHE A 165 7.10 11.50 -24.61
N PHE A 166 8.31 11.84 -24.18
CA PHE A 166 9.52 11.11 -24.55
C PHE A 166 9.58 9.71 -23.91
N ALA A 167 9.13 9.54 -22.67
CA ALA A 167 9.07 8.23 -22.02
C ALA A 167 8.16 7.27 -22.80
N VAL A 168 6.98 7.73 -23.23
CA VAL A 168 6.06 6.92 -24.04
C VAL A 168 6.65 6.61 -25.41
N ASN A 169 7.40 7.56 -26.00
CA ASN A 169 8.11 7.32 -27.26
C ASN A 169 9.14 6.19 -27.10
N VAL A 170 9.94 6.21 -26.03
CA VAL A 170 10.90 5.15 -25.70
C VAL A 170 10.19 3.82 -25.45
N MET A 171 9.11 3.81 -24.66
CA MET A 171 8.34 2.59 -24.39
C MET A 171 7.75 1.97 -25.67
N LYS A 172 7.32 2.79 -26.62
CA LYS A 172 6.72 2.32 -27.86
C LYS A 172 7.76 1.90 -28.90
N ARG A 173 8.84 2.66 -29.05
CA ARG A 173 9.75 2.60 -30.21
C ARG A 173 11.20 2.29 -29.86
N GLY A 174 11.56 2.29 -28.58
CA GLY A 174 12.94 2.07 -28.11
C GLY A 174 13.88 3.26 -28.31
N THR A 175 13.42 4.37 -28.90
CA THR A 175 14.24 5.55 -29.22
C THR A 175 13.73 6.79 -28.49
N VAL A 176 14.62 7.73 -28.17
CA VAL A 176 14.26 9.01 -27.57
C VAL A 176 13.72 9.97 -28.64
N VAL A 177 14.26 9.94 -29.85
CA VAL A 177 13.85 10.82 -30.95
C VAL A 177 12.47 10.39 -31.48
N PRO A 178 11.47 11.29 -31.48
CA PRO A 178 10.17 11.02 -32.05
C PRO A 178 10.26 11.07 -33.59
N PRO A 179 9.40 10.34 -34.32
CA PRO A 179 9.37 10.40 -35.77
C PRO A 179 8.91 11.76 -36.28
N ASP A 180 9.25 12.05 -37.54
CA ASP A 180 8.84 13.28 -38.21
C ASP A 180 7.32 13.49 -38.13
N GLY A 181 6.92 14.74 -37.86
CA GLY A 181 5.52 15.14 -37.70
C GLY A 181 4.91 14.88 -36.32
N TYR A 182 5.56 14.13 -35.41
CA TYR A 182 5.07 13.95 -34.03
C TYR A 182 5.20 15.22 -33.17
N GLU A 183 5.97 16.21 -33.61
CA GLU A 183 6.01 17.54 -33.02
C GLU A 183 4.63 18.21 -33.04
N GLN A 184 3.85 18.02 -34.12
CA GLN A 184 2.49 18.56 -34.22
C GLN A 184 1.55 17.94 -33.20
N LEU A 185 1.67 16.62 -32.96
CA LEU A 185 0.93 15.92 -31.92
C LEU A 185 1.31 16.44 -30.53
N MET A 186 2.60 16.64 -30.28
CA MET A 186 3.10 17.19 -29.02
C MET A 186 2.58 18.61 -28.78
N LEU A 187 2.67 19.49 -29.76
CA LEU A 187 2.16 20.87 -29.67
C LEU A 187 0.65 20.91 -29.44
N MET A 188 -0.11 20.06 -30.12
CA MET A 188 -1.56 19.95 -29.91
C MET A 188 -1.88 19.49 -28.48
N LEU A 189 -1.21 18.47 -27.96
CA LEU A 189 -1.41 17.99 -26.59
C LEU A 189 -1.01 19.06 -25.57
N LEU A 190 0.06 19.80 -25.83
CA LEU A 190 0.49 20.89 -24.96
C LEU A 190 -0.56 22.02 -24.91
N ALA A 191 -1.05 22.47 -26.07
CA ALA A 191 -2.07 23.50 -26.17
C ALA A 191 -3.39 23.08 -25.48
N LEU A 192 -3.84 21.84 -25.71
CA LEU A 192 -4.99 21.27 -25.01
C LEU A 192 -4.74 21.13 -23.51
N GLY A 193 -3.51 20.80 -23.11
CA GLY A 193 -3.11 20.66 -21.71
C GLY A 193 -3.20 21.99 -20.97
N VAL A 194 -2.74 23.08 -21.60
CA VAL A 194 -2.88 24.44 -21.08
C VAL A 194 -4.37 24.84 -20.96
N ALA A 195 -5.16 24.61 -22.01
CA ALA A 195 -6.60 24.88 -21.97
C ALA A 195 -7.32 24.09 -20.86
N ALA A 196 -6.98 22.81 -20.70
CA ALA A 196 -7.53 21.96 -19.65
C ALA A 196 -7.12 22.42 -18.25
N ALA A 197 -5.86 22.85 -18.07
CA ALA A 197 -5.36 23.38 -16.81
C ALA A 197 -6.06 24.68 -16.39
N VAL A 198 -6.32 25.58 -17.35
CA VAL A 198 -7.09 26.82 -17.12
C VAL A 198 -8.54 26.50 -16.75
N ALA A 199 -9.21 25.64 -17.52
CA ALA A 199 -10.60 25.27 -17.29
C ALA A 199 -10.83 24.60 -15.92
N THR A 200 -9.86 23.83 -15.44
CA THR A 200 -9.94 23.11 -14.17
C THR A 200 -9.30 23.83 -13.00
N ARG A 201 -8.69 25.00 -13.22
CA ARG A 201 -7.91 25.74 -12.22
C ARG A 201 -6.83 24.87 -11.57
N LYS A 202 -6.16 24.04 -12.38
CA LYS A 202 -5.17 23.03 -11.95
C LYS A 202 -4.07 23.61 -11.04
N TYR A 203 -3.69 24.88 -11.26
CA TYR A 203 -2.57 25.54 -10.60
C TYR A 203 -2.94 26.49 -9.44
N ASP A 204 -4.20 26.52 -9.02
CA ASP A 204 -4.67 27.37 -7.92
C ASP A 204 -4.36 26.75 -6.54
N VAL A 205 -3.33 27.28 -5.85
CA VAL A 205 -2.77 26.69 -4.60
C VAL A 205 -3.77 26.61 -3.43
N ILE A 206 -4.79 27.48 -3.43
CA ILE A 206 -5.77 27.58 -2.34
C ILE A 206 -6.76 26.40 -2.37
N GLN A 207 -6.97 25.77 -3.52
CA GLN A 207 -7.85 24.59 -3.64
C GLN A 207 -7.20 23.30 -3.13
N HIS A 208 -5.88 23.30 -2.90
CA HIS A 208 -5.09 22.16 -2.42
C HIS A 208 -5.12 22.05 -0.89
N ARG A 209 -6.32 22.03 -0.28
CA ARG A 209 -6.50 21.86 1.18
C ARG A 209 -5.92 20.53 1.68
N ASN A 210 -6.13 19.45 0.91
CA ASN A 210 -5.56 18.13 1.17
C ASN A 210 -5.13 17.45 -0.15
N LEU A 211 -4.39 16.34 -0.05
CA LEU A 211 -3.91 15.58 -1.21
C LEU A 211 -5.04 15.15 -2.15
N TYR A 212 -6.21 14.80 -1.59
CA TYR A 212 -7.36 14.34 -2.37
C TYR A 212 -7.93 15.45 -3.27
N PHE A 213 -8.22 16.64 -2.72
CA PHE A 213 -8.74 17.77 -3.48
C PHE A 213 -7.75 18.23 -4.55
N ALA A 214 -6.46 18.25 -4.22
CA ALA A 214 -5.39 18.51 -5.16
C ALA A 214 -5.38 17.50 -6.32
N LEU A 215 -5.32 16.21 -5.99
CA LEU A 215 -5.27 15.13 -6.97
C LEU A 215 -6.51 15.15 -7.87
N TRP A 216 -7.68 15.44 -7.31
CA TRP A 216 -8.93 15.49 -8.07
C TRP A 216 -8.93 16.55 -9.19
N GLN A 217 -8.40 17.75 -8.93
CA GLN A 217 -8.33 18.78 -9.98
C GLN A 217 -7.35 18.41 -11.11
N TRP A 218 -6.23 17.77 -10.75
CA TRP A 218 -5.24 17.31 -11.72
C TRP A 218 -5.76 16.13 -12.54
N VAL A 219 -6.51 15.21 -11.91
CA VAL A 219 -7.21 14.13 -12.60
C VAL A 219 -8.26 14.67 -13.57
N LYS A 220 -9.07 15.67 -13.17
CA LYS A 220 -10.02 16.33 -14.09
C LYS A 220 -9.32 16.96 -15.28
N ALA A 221 -8.19 17.63 -15.07
CA ALA A 221 -7.40 18.21 -16.15
C ALA A 221 -6.92 17.14 -17.14
N GLY A 222 -6.41 16.02 -16.64
CA GLY A 222 -5.98 14.88 -17.48
C GLY A 222 -7.13 14.23 -18.26
N LEU A 223 -8.31 14.06 -17.63
CA LEU A 223 -9.50 13.55 -18.31
C LEU A 223 -9.99 14.51 -19.40
N LEU A 224 -9.99 15.82 -19.13
CA LEU A 224 -10.37 16.84 -20.11
C LEU A 224 -9.36 16.91 -21.27
N LEU A 225 -8.06 16.74 -20.99
CA LEU A 225 -7.02 16.63 -22.00
C LEU A 225 -7.23 15.40 -22.89
N MET A 226 -7.51 14.22 -22.33
CA MET A 226 -7.80 13.02 -23.11
C MET A 226 -9.04 13.20 -24.00
N ALA A 227 -10.11 13.77 -23.44
CA ALA A 227 -11.34 14.07 -24.19
C ALA A 227 -11.09 15.05 -25.35
N GLY A 228 -10.41 16.16 -25.08
CA GLY A 228 -10.05 17.16 -26.09
C GLY A 228 -9.13 16.60 -27.18
N ALA A 229 -8.16 15.76 -26.81
CA ALA A 229 -7.30 15.08 -27.76
C ALA A 229 -8.09 14.15 -28.68
N GLY A 230 -9.08 13.41 -28.14
CA GLY A 230 -10.00 12.59 -28.93
C GLY A 230 -10.77 13.41 -29.97
N VAL A 231 -11.31 14.57 -29.59
CA VAL A 231 -12.02 15.47 -30.52
C VAL A 231 -11.10 15.99 -31.62
N MET A 232 -9.90 16.47 -31.27
CA MET A 232 -8.96 17.02 -32.26
C MET A 232 -8.48 15.96 -33.24
N VAL A 233 -8.08 14.78 -32.73
CA VAL A 233 -7.61 13.67 -33.57
C VAL A 233 -8.70 13.21 -34.53
N PHE A 234 -9.94 13.07 -34.05
CA PHE A 234 -11.08 12.67 -34.88
C PHE A 234 -11.50 13.76 -35.88
N GLY A 235 -11.56 15.01 -35.43
CA GLY A 235 -11.96 16.16 -36.24
C GLY A 235 -10.99 16.45 -37.38
N LEU A 236 -9.69 16.50 -37.08
CA LEU A 236 -8.63 16.84 -38.03
C LEU A 236 -8.15 15.64 -38.88
N ARG A 237 -8.70 14.44 -38.65
CA ARG A 237 -8.29 13.17 -39.32
C ARG A 237 -6.83 12.80 -39.06
N TRP A 238 -6.31 13.11 -37.88
CA TRP A 238 -4.94 12.80 -37.50
C TRP A 238 -4.75 11.34 -37.03
N PHE A 239 -5.33 10.39 -37.78
CA PHE A 239 -5.25 8.96 -37.47
C PHE A 239 -3.87 8.35 -37.76
N GLN A 240 -3.00 9.09 -38.44
CA GLN A 240 -1.59 8.71 -38.65
C GLN A 240 -0.80 8.64 -37.35
N TYR A 241 -1.23 9.40 -36.32
CA TYR A 241 -0.57 9.37 -35.04
C TYR A 241 -0.98 8.15 -34.22
N SER A 242 0.01 7.63 -33.50
CA SER A 242 -0.18 6.53 -32.58
C SER A 242 -1.11 6.92 -31.43
N ARG A 243 -2.23 6.20 -31.30
CA ARG A 243 -3.11 6.26 -30.11
C ARG A 243 -2.33 6.02 -28.82
N PHE A 244 -1.40 5.06 -28.84
CA PHE A 244 -0.53 4.78 -27.70
C PHE A 244 0.37 5.97 -27.36
N GLN A 245 0.82 6.75 -28.36
CA GLN A 245 1.62 7.95 -28.07
C GLN A 245 0.74 9.06 -27.50
N GLY A 246 -0.39 9.35 -28.16
CA GLY A 246 -1.28 10.44 -27.73
C GLY A 246 -1.86 10.21 -26.34
N PHE A 247 -2.62 9.13 -26.17
CA PHE A 247 -3.28 8.84 -24.89
C PHE A 247 -2.31 8.29 -23.84
N GLY A 248 -1.30 7.52 -24.24
CA GLY A 248 -0.27 7.05 -23.32
C GLY A 248 0.50 8.20 -22.68
N THR A 249 0.79 9.27 -23.44
CA THR A 249 1.43 10.48 -22.88
C THR A 249 0.58 11.07 -21.76
N VAL A 250 -0.73 11.20 -21.96
CA VAL A 250 -1.63 11.76 -20.94
C VAL A 250 -1.70 10.86 -19.69
N VAL A 251 -1.76 9.54 -19.87
CA VAL A 251 -1.76 8.59 -18.75
C VAL A 251 -0.46 8.64 -17.95
N VAL A 252 0.70 8.62 -18.63
CA VAL A 252 2.01 8.72 -17.96
C VAL A 252 2.15 10.07 -17.26
N LEU A 253 1.70 11.15 -17.90
CA LEU A 253 1.67 12.49 -17.30
C LEU A 253 0.85 12.49 -16.00
N MET A 254 -0.39 12.00 -16.01
CA MET A 254 -1.24 11.92 -14.81
C MET A 254 -0.58 11.12 -13.67
N VAL A 255 0.15 10.05 -13.99
CA VAL A 255 0.90 9.27 -13.00
C VAL A 255 2.04 10.10 -12.41
N LEU A 256 2.86 10.73 -13.26
CA LEU A 256 3.97 11.58 -12.82
C LEU A 256 3.49 12.76 -11.96
N GLU A 257 2.41 13.41 -12.39
CA GLU A 257 1.73 14.48 -11.66
C GLU A 257 1.27 14.02 -10.27
N ALA A 258 0.63 12.84 -10.18
CA ALA A 258 0.21 12.27 -8.91
C ALA A 258 1.40 12.03 -7.97
N VAL A 259 2.53 11.53 -8.50
CA VAL A 259 3.77 11.37 -7.72
C VAL A 259 4.27 12.72 -7.20
N VAL A 260 4.34 13.75 -8.05
CA VAL A 260 4.79 15.10 -7.64
C VAL A 260 3.88 15.68 -6.56
N LEU A 261 2.56 15.54 -6.67
CA LEU A 261 1.62 16.00 -5.65
C LEU A 261 1.81 15.26 -4.32
N VAL A 262 1.98 13.93 -4.35
CA VAL A 262 2.26 13.14 -3.14
C VAL A 262 3.55 13.60 -2.47
N VAL A 263 4.62 13.86 -3.24
CA VAL A 263 5.89 14.38 -2.73
C VAL A 263 5.69 15.78 -2.15
N TYR A 264 5.03 16.69 -2.87
CA TYR A 264 4.76 18.06 -2.43
C TYR A 264 4.01 18.09 -1.09
N PHE A 265 2.93 17.31 -0.96
CA PHE A 265 2.15 17.26 0.29
C PHE A 265 2.92 16.59 1.44
N SER A 266 3.76 15.60 1.15
CA SER A 266 4.61 14.96 2.14
C SER A 266 5.64 15.96 2.71
N VAL A 267 6.26 16.75 1.84
CA VAL A 267 7.22 17.80 2.23
C VAL A 267 6.52 18.97 2.93
N ARG A 268 5.33 19.38 2.47
CA ARG A 268 4.55 20.48 3.07
C ARG A 268 4.11 20.14 4.49
N LYS A 269 3.64 18.90 4.74
CA LYS A 269 3.27 18.43 6.09
C LYS A 269 4.47 18.52 7.04
N ASP A 270 5.66 18.20 6.55
CA ASP A 270 6.90 18.28 7.33
C ASP A 270 7.42 19.72 7.53
N ARG A 271 7.22 20.63 6.57
CA ARG A 271 7.53 22.06 6.75
C ARG A 271 6.59 22.73 7.75
N LYS A 272 5.30 22.39 7.75
CA LYS A 272 4.36 22.88 8.77
C LYS A 272 4.71 22.38 10.18
N ALA A 273 5.42 21.25 10.27
CA ALA A 273 5.96 20.70 11.52
C ALA A 273 7.39 21.18 11.86
N LYS A 274 8.04 21.95 10.97
CA LYS A 274 9.38 22.54 11.18
C LYS A 274 9.36 24.07 11.19
N GLY A 275 8.28 24.69 10.71
CA GLY A 275 8.04 26.12 10.69
C GLY A 275 7.31 26.58 11.95
N ASP A 276 7.62 26.00 13.10
CA ASP A 276 7.45 26.67 14.40
C ASP A 276 8.65 27.59 14.56
N ILE A 277 8.65 28.71 13.84
CA ILE A 277 9.35 29.89 14.33
C ILE A 277 8.27 30.61 15.11
N GLU A 278 8.30 30.46 16.44
CA GLU A 278 7.39 31.15 17.34
C GLU A 278 7.33 32.63 16.96
N SER A 279 6.14 33.17 16.73
CA SER A 279 6.01 34.59 16.44
C SER A 279 6.46 35.40 17.65
N VAL A 280 7.09 36.56 17.43
CA VAL A 280 7.55 37.44 18.53
C VAL A 280 6.40 37.80 19.49
N ASP A 281 5.16 37.86 18.97
CA ASP A 281 3.96 38.11 19.76
C ASP A 281 3.53 36.90 20.61
N GLN A 282 3.66 35.67 20.11
CA GLN A 282 3.45 34.44 20.91
C GLN A 282 4.51 34.30 22.02
N VAL A 283 5.77 34.62 21.70
CA VAL A 283 6.86 34.63 22.69
C VAL A 283 6.61 35.70 23.76
N ARG A 284 6.17 36.92 23.36
CA ARG A 284 5.81 37.98 24.31
C ARG A 284 4.60 37.63 25.18
N GLN A 285 3.62 36.89 24.66
CA GLN A 285 2.48 36.42 25.45
C GLN A 285 2.84 35.32 26.46
N MET A 286 3.93 34.57 26.22
CA MET A 286 4.41 33.50 27.11
C MET A 286 5.50 33.95 28.10
N LEU A 287 6.21 35.04 27.82
CA LEU A 287 7.26 35.58 28.69
C LEU A 287 6.67 36.47 29.81
N THR A 288 5.96 35.87 30.75
CA THR A 288 5.86 36.40 32.12
C THR A 288 7.03 35.86 32.93
N GLN A 289 7.99 36.72 33.25
CA GLN A 289 9.13 36.34 34.06
C GLN A 289 8.71 36.33 35.53
N GLU A 290 8.08 35.24 35.97
CA GLU A 290 7.74 35.02 37.37
C GLU A 290 8.98 34.61 38.16
N ARG A 291 9.19 35.20 39.35
CA ARG A 291 10.19 34.70 40.30
C ARG A 291 9.66 33.39 40.88
N TYR A 292 10.37 32.29 40.63
CA TYR A 292 10.06 31.00 41.25
C TYR A 292 10.25 31.08 42.76
N ASP A 293 9.30 30.53 43.52
CA ASP A 293 9.51 30.28 44.94
C ASP A 293 10.57 29.19 45.10
N LEU A 294 11.68 29.54 45.73
CA LEU A 294 12.80 28.62 45.99
C LEU A 294 12.55 27.76 47.24
N ASN A 295 11.49 28.04 48.02
CA ASN A 295 11.01 27.15 49.08
C ASN A 295 10.21 25.99 48.48
N VAL A 296 10.89 25.14 47.71
CA VAL A 296 10.31 23.88 47.24
C VAL A 296 10.26 22.93 48.42
N ASP A 297 9.06 22.50 48.82
CA ASP A 297 8.91 21.41 49.78
C ASP A 297 9.39 20.09 49.16
N ILE A 298 10.66 19.77 49.44
CA ILE A 298 11.33 18.57 48.96
C ILE A 298 10.60 17.31 49.41
N GLU A 299 9.94 17.32 50.56
CA GLU A 299 9.22 16.17 51.08
C GLU A 299 7.97 15.87 50.23
N THR A 300 7.23 16.91 49.83
CA THR A 300 6.12 16.77 48.87
C THR A 300 6.61 16.23 47.51
N VAL A 301 7.77 16.67 47.03
CA VAL A 301 8.36 16.13 45.78
C VAL A 301 8.73 14.65 45.95
N ARG A 302 9.34 14.28 47.07
CA ARG A 302 9.72 12.90 47.38
C ARG A 302 8.51 12.00 47.45
N GLN A 303 7.47 12.40 48.21
CA GLN A 303 6.22 11.66 48.30
C GLN A 303 5.58 11.44 46.92
N ARG A 304 5.64 12.45 46.04
CA ARG A 304 5.14 12.31 44.66
C ARG A 304 5.94 11.31 43.84
N LEU A 305 7.28 11.28 43.97
CA LEU A 305 8.16 10.35 43.26
C LEU A 305 8.06 8.90 43.75
N MET A 306 7.69 8.73 45.03
CA MET A 306 7.48 7.42 45.66
C MET A 306 6.05 6.88 45.48
N ARG A 307 5.17 7.62 44.79
CA ARG A 307 3.86 7.07 44.43
C ARG A 307 4.00 5.90 43.46
N PRO A 308 3.03 4.98 43.42
CA PRO A 308 2.99 3.94 42.40
C PRO A 308 2.94 4.46 40.96
N ALA A 309 3.42 3.64 40.03
CA ALA A 309 3.51 3.91 38.61
C ALA A 309 2.15 4.23 37.98
N ILE A 310 1.07 3.66 38.54
CA ILE A 310 -0.29 3.88 38.06
C ILE A 310 -0.66 5.37 38.00
N TYR A 311 -0.26 6.17 38.99
CA TYR A 311 -0.52 7.61 39.02
C TYR A 311 0.14 8.34 37.85
N LYS A 312 1.33 7.90 37.43
CA LYS A 312 2.02 8.47 36.27
C LYS A 312 1.28 8.14 34.97
N LEU A 313 0.80 6.91 34.86
CA LEU A 313 0.13 6.39 33.68
C LEU A 313 -1.26 7.01 33.52
N GLU A 314 -2.07 7.05 34.58
CA GLU A 314 -3.40 7.68 34.56
C GLU A 314 -3.34 9.16 34.16
N ARG A 315 -2.29 9.87 34.61
CA ARG A 315 -2.07 11.27 34.24
C ARG A 315 -1.59 11.44 32.79
N SER A 316 -0.85 10.46 32.27
CA SER A 316 -0.15 10.57 30.99
C SER A 316 -0.93 9.99 29.81
N LEU A 317 -1.84 9.04 30.06
CA LEU A 317 -2.64 8.33 29.05
C LEU A 317 -3.92 9.10 28.70
N GLN A 318 -4.28 9.07 27.42
CA GLN A 318 -5.53 9.67 26.92
C GLN A 318 -6.71 8.69 27.08
N THR A 319 -7.94 9.19 26.91
CA THR A 319 -9.18 8.39 27.05
C THR A 319 -9.20 7.17 26.12
N ASP A 320 -8.69 7.29 24.90
CA ASP A 320 -8.61 6.19 23.93
C ASP A 320 -7.51 5.16 24.26
N GLU A 321 -6.63 5.44 25.22
CA GLU A 321 -5.54 4.57 25.66
C GLU A 321 -5.87 3.84 26.99
N GLN A 322 -7.06 4.05 27.57
CA GLN A 322 -7.47 3.39 28.81
C GLN A 322 -7.54 1.87 28.70
N LYS A 323 -7.92 1.33 27.53
CA LYS A 323 -7.87 -0.11 27.28
C LYS A 323 -6.44 -0.67 27.32
N PHE A 324 -5.46 0.16 26.95
CA PHE A 324 -4.05 -0.20 27.04
C PHE A 324 -3.56 -0.20 28.49
N LEU A 325 -4.00 0.77 29.31
CA LEU A 325 -3.74 0.76 30.76
C LEU A 325 -4.29 -0.51 31.42
N ALA A 326 -5.53 -0.89 31.13
CA ALA A 326 -6.14 -2.11 31.66
C ALA A 326 -5.38 -3.38 31.23
N PHE A 327 -4.88 -3.41 29.98
CA PHE A 327 -4.03 -4.49 29.50
C PHE A 327 -2.69 -4.58 30.22
N LEU A 328 -2.08 -3.42 30.52
CA LEU A 328 -0.82 -3.33 31.26
C LEU A 328 -1.00 -3.80 32.72
N ARG A 329 -2.02 -3.29 33.41
CA ARG A 329 -2.34 -3.60 34.81
C ARG A 329 -2.63 -5.08 35.07
N LYS A 330 -3.09 -5.82 34.05
CA LYS A 330 -3.31 -7.27 34.14
C LYS A 330 -2.00 -8.08 34.22
N HIS A 331 -0.90 -7.56 33.66
CA HIS A 331 0.34 -8.30 33.48
C HIS A 331 1.54 -7.72 34.23
N VAL A 332 1.44 -6.46 34.65
CA VAL A 332 2.48 -5.76 35.39
C VAL A 332 1.85 -5.24 36.66
N ASP A 333 2.48 -5.53 37.79
CA ASP A 333 2.12 -4.94 39.07
C ASP A 333 2.53 -3.46 39.07
N LEU A 334 1.57 -2.59 38.78
CA LEU A 334 1.78 -1.14 38.70
C LEU A 334 1.77 -0.47 40.08
N ASP A 335 1.39 -1.21 41.12
CA ASP A 335 1.34 -0.74 42.49
C ASP A 335 2.73 -0.90 43.16
N ASP A 336 3.48 -1.93 42.78
CA ASP A 336 4.86 -2.19 43.22
C ASP A 336 5.93 -1.32 42.51
N ILE A 337 5.69 -0.88 41.29
CA ILE A 337 6.66 -0.06 40.53
C ILE A 337 6.47 1.41 40.91
N LEU A 338 7.56 2.14 41.17
CA LEU A 338 7.47 3.54 41.55
C LEU A 338 7.32 4.50 40.36
N TYR A 339 6.80 5.70 40.64
CA TYR A 339 6.63 6.78 39.67
C TYR A 339 7.97 7.20 39.05
N VAL A 340 9.04 7.22 39.86
CA VAL A 340 10.41 7.56 39.40
C VAL A 340 11.03 6.47 38.54
N GLU A 341 10.67 5.20 38.75
CA GLU A 341 11.17 4.04 38.00
C GLU A 341 10.40 3.80 36.68
N THR A 342 9.42 4.66 36.39
CA THR A 342 8.54 4.57 35.24
C THR A 342 8.82 5.69 34.25
N GLN A 343 9.06 5.38 32.99
CA GLN A 343 9.12 6.38 31.91
C GLN A 343 7.95 6.22 30.95
N VAL A 344 7.29 7.33 30.62
CA VAL A 344 6.20 7.37 29.62
C VAL A 344 6.61 8.32 28.52
N GLU A 345 6.74 7.82 27.30
CA GLU A 345 7.32 8.58 26.19
C GLU A 345 6.33 8.78 25.04
N ARG A 346 6.12 10.04 24.64
CA ARG A 346 5.28 10.45 23.49
C ARG A 346 6.07 11.09 22.34
N ASN A 347 7.30 11.57 22.56
CA ASN A 347 7.97 12.47 21.62
C ASN A 347 8.77 11.81 20.48
N SER A 348 9.10 12.65 19.50
CA SER A 348 9.60 12.31 18.15
C SER A 348 11.07 11.88 18.09
N ASN A 349 11.87 12.17 19.10
CA ASN A 349 13.31 11.95 19.06
C ASN A 349 13.66 10.63 19.73
N CYS A 350 13.65 9.54 18.96
CA CYS A 350 14.12 8.22 19.40
C CYS A 350 15.63 8.19 19.75
N PHE A 351 16.34 9.33 19.65
CA PHE A 351 17.79 9.45 19.77
C PHE A 351 18.26 10.35 20.92
N GLU A 352 17.35 10.84 21.77
CA GLU A 352 17.68 11.62 22.97
C GLU A 352 17.18 10.91 24.24
N LEU A 353 17.29 9.58 24.27
CA LEU A 353 17.19 8.88 25.55
C LEU A 353 18.49 9.22 26.29
N ARG A 354 18.39 10.13 27.28
CA ARG A 354 19.51 10.67 28.05
C ARG A 354 20.41 9.55 28.58
N ASP A 355 21.72 9.74 28.46
CA ASP A 355 22.78 8.88 29.01
C ASP A 355 22.83 8.87 30.55
N ASP A 356 21.94 9.62 31.22
CA ASP A 356 21.80 9.56 32.66
C ASP A 356 21.15 8.23 33.05
N TYR A 357 21.90 7.40 33.77
CA TYR A 357 21.57 6.05 34.25
C TYR A 357 20.27 5.96 35.08
N LEU A 358 19.11 6.20 34.45
CA LEU A 358 17.81 5.86 35.01
C LEU A 358 17.61 4.35 34.83
N MET A 359 17.84 3.62 35.91
CA MET A 359 17.58 2.18 36.04
C MET A 359 16.07 1.94 36.16
N LEU A 360 15.36 2.01 35.02
CA LEU A 360 13.89 1.94 34.99
C LEU A 360 13.39 0.50 35.20
N ARG A 361 12.27 0.35 35.92
CA ARG A 361 11.52 -0.92 35.99
C ARG A 361 10.38 -0.98 34.98
N LEU A 362 9.88 0.15 34.50
CA LEU A 362 8.81 0.22 33.51
C LEU A 362 9.06 1.32 32.47
N PHE A 363 9.04 0.95 31.19
CA PHE A 363 9.02 1.90 30.08
C PHE A 363 7.74 1.72 29.25
N VAL A 364 7.00 2.80 29.05
CA VAL A 364 5.76 2.83 28.26
C VAL A 364 5.93 3.76 27.06
N GLY A 365 6.03 3.17 25.87
CA GLY A 365 6.11 3.89 24.61
C GLY A 365 4.73 4.16 24.02
N LEU A 366 4.29 5.42 24.03
CA LEU A 366 3.03 5.88 23.45
C LEU A 366 3.17 6.41 22.02
N ARG A 367 4.34 6.19 21.42
CA ARG A 367 4.57 6.45 20.01
C ARG A 367 4.52 5.17 19.19
N LYS A 368 3.89 5.27 18.02
CA LYS A 368 3.87 4.21 17.01
C LYS A 368 5.28 3.79 16.61
N LEU A 369 5.67 2.55 16.93
CA LEU A 369 7.01 2.03 16.63
C LEU A 369 7.37 1.98 15.14
N ASN A 370 6.37 1.98 14.25
CA ASN A 370 6.57 2.08 12.80
C ASN A 370 7.28 3.36 12.38
N ASP A 371 7.28 4.39 13.24
CA ASP A 371 7.94 5.65 13.00
C ASP A 371 9.41 5.68 13.45
N CYS A 372 9.90 4.56 14.01
CA CYS A 372 11.29 4.40 14.39
C CYS A 372 12.11 3.82 13.23
N ARG A 373 13.04 4.64 12.69
CA ARG A 373 13.92 4.25 11.58
C ARG A 373 14.83 3.07 11.96
N ARG A 374 15.51 3.17 13.10
CA ARG A 374 16.49 2.19 13.62
C ARG A 374 15.92 1.43 14.82
N LEU A 375 14.92 0.60 14.56
CA LEU A 375 14.16 -0.09 15.62
C LEU A 375 15.02 -0.95 16.56
N ASN A 376 16.02 -1.68 16.05
CA ASN A 376 16.90 -2.49 16.91
C ASN A 376 17.78 -1.62 17.81
N VAL A 377 18.29 -0.49 17.31
CA VAL A 377 19.07 0.44 18.14
C VAL A 377 18.20 0.96 19.27
N HIS A 378 16.96 1.36 18.96
CA HIS A 378 16.01 1.80 19.97
C HIS A 378 15.73 0.72 21.03
N PHE A 379 15.53 -0.54 20.63
CA PHE A 379 15.34 -1.65 21.57
C PHE A 379 16.59 -1.95 22.40
N LEU A 380 17.80 -1.83 21.83
CA LEU A 380 19.04 -1.99 22.57
C LEU A 380 19.25 -0.86 23.59
N SER A 381 18.94 0.38 23.24
CA SER A 381 18.96 1.51 24.18
C SER A 381 17.97 1.29 25.33
N LEU A 382 16.73 0.87 25.02
CA LEU A 382 15.75 0.51 26.05
C LEU A 382 16.21 -0.66 26.92
N HIS A 383 16.86 -1.65 26.32
CA HIS A 383 17.45 -2.76 27.05
C HIS A 383 18.52 -2.27 28.03
N GLN A 384 19.36 -1.30 27.64
CA GLN A 384 20.38 -0.73 28.53
C GLN A 384 19.78 0.06 29.70
N MET A 385 18.68 0.81 29.47
CA MET A 385 18.01 1.61 30.50
C MET A 385 17.20 0.77 31.50
N LEU A 386 16.62 -0.34 31.05
CA LEU A 386 15.77 -1.16 31.90
C LEU A 386 16.59 -2.05 32.85
N LEU A 387 16.15 -2.17 34.10
CA LEU A 387 16.68 -3.17 35.02
C LEU A 387 16.36 -4.60 34.53
N PRO A 388 17.18 -5.61 34.88
CA PRO A 388 16.80 -7.01 34.69
C PRO A 388 15.43 -7.28 35.32
N GLY A 389 14.53 -7.89 34.57
CA GLY A 389 13.14 -8.11 34.97
C GLY A 389 12.21 -6.91 34.73
N GLY A 390 12.72 -5.76 34.31
CA GLY A 390 11.93 -4.58 33.95
C GLY A 390 11.10 -4.78 32.67
N TYR A 391 10.04 -3.99 32.54
CA TYR A 391 9.03 -4.12 31.49
C TYR A 391 9.13 -3.00 30.46
N PHE A 392 8.94 -3.38 29.20
CA PHE A 392 8.73 -2.49 28.07
C PHE A 392 7.34 -2.76 27.46
N ALA A 393 6.47 -1.75 27.48
CA ALA A 393 5.17 -1.80 26.85
C ALA A 393 5.06 -0.76 25.74
N GLY A 394 4.42 -1.12 24.64
CA GLY A 394 4.22 -0.20 23.51
C GLY A 394 3.30 -0.76 22.45
N TYR A 395 3.21 -0.05 21.32
CA TYR A 395 2.35 -0.47 20.21
C TYR A 395 2.93 -0.19 18.83
N ALA A 396 2.40 -0.91 17.85
CA ALA A 396 2.70 -0.74 16.43
C ALA A 396 1.45 -0.99 15.57
N HIS A 397 1.51 -0.57 14.31
CA HIS A 397 0.63 -1.09 13.27
C HIS A 397 1.33 -2.25 12.58
N THR A 398 0.75 -3.44 12.68
CA THR A 398 1.25 -4.60 11.95
C THR A 398 0.69 -4.62 10.54
N ILE A 399 1.18 -5.49 9.67
CA ILE A 399 0.58 -5.74 8.34
C ILE A 399 -0.94 -5.96 8.47
N LYS A 400 -1.37 -6.78 9.45
CA LYS A 400 -2.78 -7.09 9.68
C LYS A 400 -3.57 -5.86 10.14
N THR A 401 -3.11 -5.19 11.20
CA THR A 401 -3.88 -4.08 11.77
C THR A 401 -3.88 -2.85 10.87
N HIS A 402 -2.83 -2.66 10.06
CA HIS A 402 -2.77 -1.61 9.04
C HIS A 402 -3.73 -1.88 7.88
N HIS A 403 -3.86 -3.14 7.46
CA HIS A 403 -4.88 -3.55 6.50
C HIS A 403 -6.28 -3.22 7.03
N GLU A 404 -6.62 -3.62 8.26
CA GLU A 404 -7.90 -3.29 8.91
C GLU A 404 -8.14 -1.78 9.01
N TRP A 405 -7.09 -0.99 9.29
CA TRP A 405 -7.16 0.46 9.33
C TRP A 405 -7.50 1.09 7.98
N ILE A 406 -6.88 0.65 6.88
CA ILE A 406 -7.18 1.13 5.52
C ILE A 406 -8.62 0.75 5.12
N TYR A 407 -9.01 -0.50 5.35
CA TYR A 407 -10.33 -1.00 4.95
C TYR A 407 -11.49 -0.38 5.76
N ALA A 408 -11.20 0.13 6.96
CA ALA A 408 -12.17 0.90 7.71
C ALA A 408 -12.32 2.35 7.21
N LYS A 409 -11.36 2.86 6.45
CA LYS A 409 -11.34 4.25 5.97
C LYS A 409 -11.88 4.42 4.55
N PHE A 410 -11.77 3.40 3.72
CA PHE A 410 -12.13 3.46 2.30
C PHE A 410 -13.13 2.36 1.90
N PRO A 411 -14.02 2.61 0.93
CA PRO A 411 -14.86 1.56 0.33
C PRO A 411 -14.00 0.43 -0.24
N ARG A 412 -14.47 -0.82 -0.14
CA ARG A 412 -13.70 -2.04 -0.50
C ARG A 412 -12.91 -1.93 -1.82
N PRO A 413 -13.49 -1.58 -2.98
CA PRO A 413 -12.72 -1.55 -4.24
C PRO A 413 -11.57 -0.55 -4.21
N VAL A 414 -11.78 0.63 -3.60
CA VAL A 414 -10.74 1.66 -3.43
C VAL A 414 -9.69 1.21 -2.41
N ALA A 415 -10.12 0.57 -1.32
CA ALA A 415 -9.24 0.08 -0.26
C ALA A 415 -8.22 -0.94 -0.77
N HIS A 416 -8.58 -1.82 -1.71
CA HIS A 416 -7.64 -2.77 -2.32
C HIS A 416 -6.51 -2.03 -3.06
N GLY A 417 -6.86 -1.05 -3.90
CA GLY A 417 -5.88 -0.27 -4.65
C GLY A 417 -4.98 0.57 -3.74
N VAL A 418 -5.58 1.27 -2.76
CA VAL A 418 -4.84 2.06 -1.77
C VAL A 418 -3.91 1.18 -0.93
N TYR A 419 -4.39 0.05 -0.42
CA TYR A 419 -3.58 -0.88 0.36
C TYR A 419 -2.43 -1.46 -0.46
N ALA A 420 -2.66 -1.84 -1.72
CA ALA A 420 -1.61 -2.37 -2.58
C ALA A 420 -0.48 -1.35 -2.80
N LEU A 421 -0.84 -0.10 -3.14
CA LEU A 421 0.12 0.98 -3.33
C LEU A 421 0.86 1.32 -2.03
N ASP A 422 0.13 1.43 -0.92
CA ASP A 422 0.68 1.73 0.39
C ASP A 422 1.61 0.61 0.88
N PHE A 423 1.25 -0.65 0.66
CA PHE A 423 2.09 -1.80 0.97
C PHE A 423 3.37 -1.78 0.13
N LEU A 424 3.29 -1.54 -1.18
CA LEU A 424 4.49 -1.42 -2.03
C LEU A 424 5.40 -0.30 -1.51
N PHE A 425 4.83 0.87 -1.22
CA PHE A 425 5.60 2.03 -0.78
C PHE A 425 6.22 1.87 0.62
N HIS A 426 5.47 1.39 1.62
CA HIS A 426 5.92 1.33 3.01
C HIS A 426 6.51 -0.03 3.44
N ARG A 427 6.31 -1.11 2.67
CA ARG A 427 6.89 -2.45 2.95
C ARG A 427 8.01 -2.85 1.98
N VAL A 428 7.87 -2.53 0.69
CA VAL A 428 8.78 -3.03 -0.36
C VAL A 428 9.87 -2.01 -0.70
N CYS A 429 9.52 -0.77 -1.03
CA CYS A 429 10.48 0.29 -1.36
C CYS A 429 11.63 0.48 -0.35
N PRO A 430 11.42 0.37 0.99
CA PRO A 430 12.51 0.52 1.96
C PRO A 430 13.56 -0.60 1.92
N LYS A 431 13.30 -1.69 1.19
CA LYS A 431 14.14 -2.89 1.11
C LYS A 431 14.83 -3.05 -0.25
N LEU A 432 14.43 -2.27 -1.25
CA LEU A 432 15.00 -2.36 -2.59
C LEU A 432 16.24 -1.45 -2.70
N PRO A 433 17.35 -1.94 -3.30
CA PRO A 433 18.51 -1.11 -3.59
C PRO A 433 18.08 0.15 -4.36
N TRP A 434 18.73 1.29 -4.11
CA TRP A 434 18.47 2.61 -4.75
C TRP A 434 17.15 3.30 -4.34
N ILE A 435 16.02 2.59 -4.38
CA ILE A 435 14.70 3.12 -3.96
C ILE A 435 14.68 3.42 -2.47
N GLN A 436 15.39 2.61 -1.67
CA GLN A 436 15.52 2.80 -0.23
C GLN A 436 15.98 4.22 0.15
N LYS A 437 16.94 4.81 -0.58
CA LYS A 437 17.45 6.16 -0.30
C LYS A 437 16.36 7.21 -0.51
N VAL A 438 15.62 7.10 -1.62
CA VAL A 438 14.49 7.98 -1.94
C VAL A 438 13.39 7.83 -0.89
N TYR A 439 13.03 6.59 -0.54
CA TYR A 439 12.05 6.32 0.50
C TYR A 439 12.42 7.00 1.83
N PHE A 440 13.67 6.85 2.28
CA PHE A 440 14.10 7.45 3.54
C PHE A 440 14.27 8.98 3.46
N ALA A 441 14.57 9.53 2.28
CA ALA A 441 14.57 10.98 2.07
C ALA A 441 13.16 11.57 2.19
N VAL A 442 12.15 10.88 1.63
CA VAL A 442 10.75 11.32 1.63
C VAL A 442 10.07 11.08 2.98
N THR A 443 10.22 9.89 3.55
CA THR A 443 9.48 9.47 4.76
C THR A 443 10.24 9.74 6.06
N LYS A 444 11.55 10.01 5.99
CA LYS A 444 12.46 10.05 7.15
C LYS A 444 12.42 8.78 8.01
N GLY A 445 11.94 7.67 7.43
CA GLY A 445 11.77 6.38 8.12
C GLY A 445 10.48 6.23 8.89
N ARG A 446 9.51 7.14 8.71
CA ARG A 446 8.17 7.05 9.31
C ARG A 446 7.29 6.00 8.60
N ASN A 447 6.27 5.51 9.30
CA ASN A 447 5.24 4.60 8.82
C ASN A 447 5.72 3.32 8.12
N ARG A 448 6.89 2.79 8.46
CA ARG A 448 7.35 1.53 7.88
C ARG A 448 6.43 0.38 8.29
N ILE A 449 5.97 -0.43 7.35
CA ILE A 449 5.10 -1.57 7.67
C ILE A 449 5.94 -2.75 8.17
N ILE A 450 5.60 -3.24 9.36
CA ILE A 450 6.30 -4.34 10.04
C ILE A 450 5.28 -5.44 10.36
N SER A 451 5.64 -6.71 10.19
CA SER A 451 4.79 -7.83 10.62
C SER A 451 4.88 -8.04 12.12
N ARG A 452 3.84 -8.61 12.75
CA ARG A 452 3.88 -9.02 14.16
C ARG A 452 5.12 -9.87 14.48
N ALA A 453 5.42 -10.89 13.68
CA ALA A 453 6.61 -11.73 13.85
C ALA A 453 7.93 -10.94 13.81
N GLU A 454 8.10 -10.07 12.81
CA GLU A 454 9.31 -9.23 12.75
C GLU A 454 9.46 -8.29 13.94
N LEU A 455 8.36 -7.71 14.45
CA LEU A 455 8.41 -6.84 15.63
C LEU A 455 8.83 -7.60 16.89
N LEU A 456 8.11 -8.69 17.20
CA LEU A 456 8.38 -9.49 18.39
C LEU A 456 9.75 -10.17 18.30
N GLY A 457 10.13 -10.65 17.12
CA GLY A 457 11.44 -11.26 16.89
C GLY A 457 12.60 -10.30 17.14
N ARG A 458 12.45 -9.02 16.77
CA ARG A 458 13.44 -7.98 17.08
C ARG A 458 13.54 -7.70 18.57
N LEU A 459 12.43 -7.75 19.31
CA LEU A 459 12.46 -7.65 20.78
C LEU A 459 13.24 -8.82 21.40
N CYS A 460 12.94 -10.05 20.98
CA CYS A 460 13.67 -11.24 21.45
C CYS A 460 15.15 -11.20 21.07
N PHE A 461 15.48 -10.75 19.86
CA PHE A 461 16.86 -10.50 19.45
C PHE A 461 17.59 -9.51 20.36
N CYS A 462 16.89 -8.48 20.84
CA CYS A 462 17.43 -7.49 21.77
C CYS A 462 17.38 -7.92 23.25
N GLY A 463 17.06 -9.18 23.57
CA GLY A 463 17.11 -9.71 24.93
C GLY A 463 15.80 -9.64 25.73
N PHE A 464 14.69 -9.31 25.07
CA PHE A 464 13.37 -9.27 25.71
C PHE A 464 12.57 -10.56 25.50
N ASP A 465 11.94 -11.06 26.55
CA ASP A 465 10.91 -12.10 26.44
C ASP A 465 9.52 -11.44 26.33
N ILE A 466 8.64 -12.02 25.51
CA ILE A 466 7.30 -11.47 25.28
C ILE A 466 6.35 -11.97 26.37
N VAL A 467 5.81 -11.05 27.18
CA VAL A 467 4.87 -11.36 28.26
C VAL A 467 3.48 -11.60 27.70
N ASP A 468 2.92 -10.59 27.02
CA ASP A 468 1.66 -10.75 26.30
C ASP A 468 1.52 -9.76 25.14
N THR A 469 0.56 -10.03 24.26
CA THR A 469 0.28 -9.24 23.07
C THR A 469 -1.22 -9.15 22.85
N LYS A 470 -1.73 -7.97 22.47
CA LYS A 470 -3.16 -7.75 22.25
C LYS A 470 -3.40 -6.85 21.04
N GLU A 471 -4.35 -7.25 20.20
CA GLU A 471 -4.84 -6.43 19.09
C GLU A 471 -6.13 -5.73 19.54
N MET A 472 -6.13 -4.39 19.55
CA MET A 472 -7.30 -3.59 19.89
C MET A 472 -7.24 -2.25 19.16
N ASP A 473 -8.41 -1.74 18.77
CA ASP A 473 -8.55 -0.45 18.07
C ASP A 473 -7.63 -0.33 16.85
N LYS A 474 -7.45 -1.44 16.10
CA LYS A 474 -6.60 -1.54 14.90
C LYS A 474 -5.12 -1.21 15.18
N LYS A 475 -4.68 -1.36 16.43
CA LYS A 475 -3.30 -1.27 16.90
C LYS A 475 -2.89 -2.61 17.50
N PHE A 476 -1.61 -2.95 17.36
CA PHE A 476 -1.01 -4.12 17.97
C PHE A 476 -0.19 -3.67 19.19
N TYR A 477 -0.66 -4.03 20.38
CA TYR A 477 0.00 -3.75 21.65
C TYR A 477 0.80 -4.98 22.12
N PHE A 478 1.89 -4.73 22.81
CA PHE A 478 2.72 -5.77 23.41
C PHE A 478 3.29 -5.31 24.75
N ILE A 479 3.60 -6.30 25.59
CA ILE A 479 4.38 -6.15 26.82
C ILE A 479 5.54 -7.13 26.71
N ALA A 480 6.74 -6.63 26.92
CA ALA A 480 7.98 -7.39 26.87
C ALA A 480 8.78 -7.17 28.15
N ARG A 481 9.53 -8.17 28.59
CA ARG A 481 10.32 -8.14 29.83
C ARG A 481 11.78 -8.35 29.51
N LYS A 482 12.68 -7.56 30.10
CA LYS A 482 14.13 -7.76 29.95
C LYS A 482 14.54 -8.99 30.76
N VAL A 483 14.94 -10.06 30.08
CA VAL A 483 15.32 -11.33 30.73
C VAL A 483 16.72 -11.78 30.34
N LYS A 484 17.12 -11.52 29.09
CA LYS A 484 18.37 -12.05 28.50
C LYS A 484 19.25 -10.90 28.00
N THR A 485 20.51 -11.19 27.74
CA THR A 485 21.37 -10.30 26.94
C THR A 485 20.93 -10.32 25.48
N ALA A 486 21.30 -9.28 24.73
CA ALA A 486 21.04 -9.23 23.29
C ALA A 486 21.81 -10.35 22.56
N SER A 487 21.25 -10.83 21.44
CA SER A 487 21.86 -11.87 20.63
C SER A 487 23.17 -11.38 20.00
N MET A 488 24.19 -12.24 20.01
CA MET A 488 25.51 -12.00 19.41
C MET A 488 25.55 -12.35 17.90
N ASP A 489 24.40 -12.60 17.27
CA ASP A 489 24.35 -12.88 15.84
C ASP A 489 24.62 -11.59 15.05
N ASN A 490 25.81 -11.53 14.45
CA ASN A 490 26.28 -10.40 13.65
C ASN A 490 25.56 -10.29 12.28
N SER A 491 24.82 -11.31 11.87
CA SER A 491 24.20 -11.39 10.55
C SER A 491 22.80 -12.02 10.58
N PRO A 492 21.83 -11.43 11.31
CA PRO A 492 20.43 -11.85 11.20
C PRO A 492 20.04 -11.78 9.71
N THR A 493 19.66 -12.91 9.12
CA THR A 493 19.64 -13.02 7.65
C THR A 493 18.51 -12.18 7.04
N TYR A 494 18.90 -11.12 6.32
CA TYR A 494 17.99 -10.24 5.60
C TYR A 494 18.03 -10.51 4.10
N GLY A 495 17.36 -11.56 3.64
CA GLY A 495 17.29 -11.86 2.21
C GLY A 495 16.19 -12.86 1.86
N PRO A 496 15.83 -12.98 0.57
CA PRO A 496 14.96 -14.05 0.10
C PRO A 496 15.66 -15.41 0.17
N LEU A 497 16.99 -15.46 0.14
CA LEU A 497 17.79 -16.67 0.30
C LEU A 497 18.41 -16.72 1.70
N VAL A 498 18.44 -17.91 2.28
CA VAL A 498 19.03 -18.20 3.59
C VAL A 498 20.03 -19.33 3.43
N ALA A 499 21.21 -19.17 4.04
CA ALA A 499 22.24 -20.20 4.11
C ALA A 499 22.32 -20.73 5.54
N LEU A 500 21.90 -21.99 5.75
CA LEU A 500 21.89 -22.62 7.07
C LEU A 500 23.12 -23.52 7.23
N LYS A 501 23.87 -23.35 8.32
CA LYS A 501 25.01 -24.23 8.65
C LYS A 501 24.51 -25.60 9.11
N ARG A 502 24.98 -26.66 8.46
CA ARG A 502 24.59 -28.06 8.71
C ARG A 502 25.80 -28.98 8.70
N SER A 503 25.67 -30.14 9.34
CA SER A 503 26.70 -31.18 9.32
C SER A 503 26.71 -31.92 7.98
N GLY A 504 27.90 -32.13 7.41
CA GLY A 504 28.13 -32.83 6.15
C GLY A 504 29.18 -33.94 6.24
N LEU A 505 29.68 -34.36 5.08
CA LEU A 505 30.69 -35.41 4.94
C LEU A 505 31.95 -35.05 5.74
N GLU A 506 32.54 -36.04 6.41
CA GLU A 506 33.69 -35.90 7.34
C GLU A 506 33.44 -34.94 8.50
N GLY A 507 32.17 -34.63 8.81
CA GLY A 507 31.80 -33.65 9.84
C GLY A 507 32.01 -32.20 9.44
N LYS A 508 32.43 -31.92 8.19
CA LYS A 508 32.61 -30.57 7.66
C LYS A 508 31.27 -29.82 7.64
N THR A 509 31.30 -28.54 7.99
CA THR A 509 30.11 -27.68 7.91
C THR A 509 29.78 -27.38 6.44
N VAL A 510 28.55 -27.64 6.03
CA VAL A 510 28.01 -27.30 4.71
C VAL A 510 26.87 -26.30 4.86
N HIS A 511 26.75 -25.40 3.90
CA HIS A 511 25.70 -24.39 3.85
C HIS A 511 24.51 -24.91 3.04
N THR A 512 23.39 -25.19 3.68
CA THR A 512 22.14 -25.53 2.99
C THR A 512 21.42 -24.26 2.57
N PHE A 513 21.24 -24.07 1.26
CA PHE A 513 20.52 -22.91 0.73
C PHE A 513 19.01 -23.17 0.65
N LYS A 514 18.20 -22.22 1.15
CA LYS A 514 16.74 -22.26 1.05
C LYS A 514 16.17 -20.87 0.81
N PHE A 515 14.94 -20.80 0.29
CA PHE A 515 14.20 -19.54 0.32
C PHE A 515 13.65 -19.27 1.72
N ARG A 516 13.73 -18.01 2.13
CA ARG A 516 13.20 -17.53 3.39
C ARG A 516 11.67 -17.51 3.35
N THR A 517 11.03 -18.47 3.99
CA THR A 517 9.57 -18.57 4.03
C THR A 517 8.93 -17.84 5.22
N MET A 518 9.74 -17.47 6.22
CA MET A 518 9.32 -16.79 7.44
C MET A 518 9.67 -15.29 7.44
N HIS A 519 9.02 -14.52 8.31
CA HIS A 519 9.35 -13.13 8.55
C HIS A 519 10.77 -12.97 9.15
N PRO A 520 11.47 -11.85 8.89
CA PRO A 520 12.79 -11.60 9.49
C PRO A 520 12.73 -11.63 11.04
N TYR A 521 13.80 -12.08 11.71
CA TYR A 521 13.90 -12.25 13.17
C TYR A 521 12.95 -13.25 13.81
N SER A 522 12.15 -13.96 13.02
CA SER A 522 11.16 -14.87 13.58
C SER A 522 11.78 -16.15 14.17
N GLU A 523 13.04 -16.44 13.85
CA GLU A 523 13.86 -17.49 14.46
C GLU A 523 13.99 -17.31 15.98
N TYR A 524 14.13 -16.07 16.46
CA TYR A 524 14.25 -15.77 17.89
C TYR A 524 12.92 -15.92 18.64
N LEU A 525 11.80 -16.12 17.94
CA LEU A 525 10.49 -16.38 18.54
C LEU A 525 10.24 -17.85 18.82
N GLN A 526 11.16 -18.76 18.51
CA GLN A 526 10.91 -20.21 18.60
C GLN A 526 10.40 -20.64 19.99
N ALA A 527 11.02 -20.16 21.07
CA ALA A 527 10.60 -20.48 22.44
C ALA A 527 9.18 -19.95 22.74
N TYR A 528 8.95 -18.65 22.50
CA TYR A 528 7.63 -18.03 22.67
C TYR A 528 6.51 -18.75 21.89
N MET A 529 6.82 -19.19 20.68
CA MET A 529 5.86 -19.90 19.84
C MET A 529 5.55 -21.30 20.39
N TYR A 530 6.56 -22.02 20.88
CA TYR A 530 6.39 -23.33 21.51
C TYR A 530 5.54 -23.21 22.78
N ASP A 531 5.88 -22.28 23.67
CA ASP A 531 5.18 -22.10 24.95
C ASP A 531 3.70 -21.71 24.77
N ARG A 532 3.39 -20.91 23.75
CA ARG A 532 2.04 -20.35 23.55
C ARG A 532 1.12 -21.20 22.67
N TYR A 533 1.66 -21.88 21.66
CA TYR A 533 0.86 -22.60 20.66
C TYR A 533 1.12 -24.11 20.64
N GLY A 534 2.13 -24.60 21.38
CA GLY A 534 2.48 -26.01 21.41
C GLY A 534 2.95 -26.57 20.06
N LEU A 535 3.04 -27.90 20.00
CA LEU A 535 3.37 -28.65 18.79
C LEU A 535 2.18 -29.49 18.33
N GLN A 536 1.93 -29.49 17.03
CA GLN A 536 1.05 -30.44 16.35
C GLN A 536 1.77 -31.76 16.10
N LYS A 537 1.01 -32.80 15.72
CA LYS A 537 1.53 -34.10 15.29
C LYS A 537 2.59 -33.91 14.19
N GLY A 538 3.81 -34.42 14.41
CA GLY A 538 4.97 -34.20 13.54
C GLY A 538 5.89 -33.02 13.95
N GLY A 539 5.68 -32.41 15.12
CA GLY A 539 6.63 -31.47 15.74
C GLY A 539 6.63 -30.06 15.16
N LYS A 540 5.55 -29.64 14.48
CA LYS A 540 5.39 -28.28 13.94
C LYS A 540 4.48 -27.42 14.82
N ILE A 541 4.71 -26.12 14.84
CA ILE A 541 3.92 -25.18 15.65
C ILE A 541 2.55 -24.94 14.99
N GLU A 542 1.49 -25.03 15.77
CA GLU A 542 0.12 -24.70 15.35
C GLU A 542 -0.02 -23.21 15.01
N ASN A 543 -0.70 -22.90 13.89
CA ASN A 543 -1.01 -21.52 13.49
C ASN A 543 0.21 -20.57 13.47
N ASP A 544 1.35 -21.04 12.96
CA ASP A 544 2.61 -20.31 12.97
C ASP A 544 2.54 -18.98 12.18
N PHE A 545 2.38 -17.86 12.90
CA PHE A 545 2.32 -16.51 12.32
C PHE A 545 3.70 -15.99 11.87
N ARG A 546 4.78 -16.74 12.09
CA ARG A 546 6.09 -16.44 11.54
C ARG A 546 6.12 -16.67 10.03
N LEU A 547 5.28 -17.56 9.52
CA LEU A 547 5.18 -17.85 8.10
C LEU A 547 4.51 -16.70 7.34
N THR A 548 5.17 -16.28 6.26
CA THR A 548 4.57 -15.35 5.30
C THR A 548 3.50 -16.06 4.47
N THR A 549 2.51 -15.33 3.94
CA THR A 549 1.46 -15.92 3.08
C THR A 549 2.04 -16.65 1.87
N TRP A 550 3.02 -16.03 1.19
CA TRP A 550 3.72 -16.66 0.06
C TRP A 550 4.63 -17.81 0.52
N GLY A 551 5.25 -17.68 1.70
CA GLY A 551 6.06 -18.74 2.30
C GLY A 551 5.25 -20.00 2.61
N LYS A 552 3.98 -19.87 3.02
CA LYS A 552 3.06 -21.01 3.17
C LYS A 552 2.85 -21.74 1.83
N VAL A 553 2.65 -20.98 0.75
CA VAL A 553 2.49 -21.54 -0.60
C VAL A 553 3.79 -22.21 -1.05
N MET A 554 4.95 -21.57 -0.86
CA MET A 554 6.25 -22.15 -1.24
C MET A 554 6.52 -23.46 -0.52
N ARG A 555 6.28 -23.54 0.81
CA ARG A 555 6.43 -24.80 1.56
C ARG A 555 5.48 -25.89 1.08
N LYS A 556 4.22 -25.53 0.78
CA LYS A 556 3.22 -26.49 0.26
C LYS A 556 3.63 -27.08 -1.09
N LEU A 557 4.33 -26.29 -1.90
CA LEU A 557 4.82 -26.67 -3.24
C LEU A 557 6.29 -27.11 -3.26
N TRP A 558 6.96 -27.19 -2.10
CA TRP A 558 8.41 -27.47 -1.98
C TRP A 558 9.32 -26.50 -2.76
N LEU A 559 8.80 -25.32 -3.10
CA LEU A 559 9.55 -24.29 -3.82
C LEU A 559 10.64 -23.68 -2.94
N ASP A 560 10.50 -23.73 -1.62
CA ASP A 560 11.47 -23.15 -0.70
C ASP A 560 12.80 -23.91 -0.63
N GLU A 561 12.80 -25.17 -1.03
CA GLU A 561 13.98 -26.04 -1.04
C GLU A 561 14.69 -26.08 -2.40
N LEU A 562 14.13 -25.45 -3.45
CA LEU A 562 14.77 -25.36 -4.76
C LEU A 562 16.22 -24.86 -4.74
N PRO A 563 16.62 -23.88 -3.89
CA PRO A 563 18.02 -23.45 -3.84
C PRO A 563 18.99 -24.56 -3.39
N MET A 564 18.52 -25.63 -2.74
CA MET A 564 19.36 -26.79 -2.41
C MET A 564 19.85 -27.54 -3.66
N LEU A 565 19.19 -27.37 -4.82
CA LEU A 565 19.69 -27.93 -6.09
C LEU A 565 21.10 -27.40 -6.41
N TYR A 566 21.41 -26.15 -6.02
CA TYR A 566 22.77 -25.63 -6.14
C TYR A 566 23.78 -26.41 -5.29
N ASN A 567 23.40 -26.82 -4.07
CA ASN A 567 24.26 -27.68 -3.23
C ASN A 567 24.52 -29.04 -3.87
N TRP A 568 23.51 -29.61 -4.54
CA TRP A 568 23.64 -30.87 -5.25
C TRP A 568 24.58 -30.74 -6.45
N VAL A 569 24.42 -29.69 -7.27
CA VAL A 569 25.30 -29.39 -8.42
C VAL A 569 26.75 -29.11 -7.97
N LYS A 570 26.92 -28.40 -6.84
CA LYS A 570 28.24 -28.16 -6.24
C LYS A 570 28.89 -29.42 -5.68
N GLY A 571 28.13 -30.49 -5.46
CA GLY A 571 28.59 -31.77 -4.92
C GLY A 571 28.56 -31.86 -3.39
N ASP A 572 28.06 -30.84 -2.68
CA ASP A 572 27.91 -30.85 -1.22
C ASP A 572 26.84 -31.86 -0.77
N PHE A 573 25.85 -32.13 -1.63
CA PHE A 573 24.70 -32.99 -1.36
C PHE A 573 24.61 -34.13 -2.37
N GLY A 574 24.07 -35.28 -1.95
CA GLY A 574 23.60 -36.36 -2.82
C GLY A 574 22.12 -36.19 -3.20
N LEU A 575 21.64 -36.98 -4.17
CA LEU A 575 20.22 -37.00 -4.55
C LEU A 575 19.36 -37.58 -3.42
N VAL A 576 19.70 -38.78 -2.96
CA VAL A 576 19.20 -39.37 -1.71
C VAL A 576 20.29 -39.34 -0.66
N GLY A 577 19.94 -39.11 0.59
CA GLY A 577 20.92 -39.03 1.68
C GLY A 577 20.27 -38.55 2.97
N VAL A 578 20.98 -38.70 4.09
CA VAL A 578 20.47 -38.29 5.41
C VAL A 578 20.10 -36.80 5.41
N ARG A 579 19.10 -36.43 6.21
CA ARG A 579 18.64 -35.04 6.27
C ARG A 579 19.78 -34.15 6.80
N PRO A 580 20.07 -32.98 6.22
CA PRO A 580 21.07 -32.07 6.80
C PRO A 580 20.58 -31.52 8.15
N LEU A 581 21.23 -31.90 9.25
CA LEU A 581 20.89 -31.47 10.61
C LEU A 581 21.79 -30.33 11.08
N SER A 582 21.27 -29.48 11.96
CA SER A 582 22.09 -28.51 12.70
C SER A 582 22.79 -29.23 13.84
N TYR A 583 23.91 -28.71 14.31
CA TYR A 583 24.68 -29.33 15.39
C TYR A 583 23.85 -29.54 16.67
N GLN A 584 22.95 -28.60 17.00
CA GLN A 584 22.01 -28.73 18.14
C GLN A 584 21.00 -29.88 17.99
N TYR A 585 20.59 -30.20 16.77
CA TYR A 585 19.69 -31.35 16.55
C TYR A 585 20.49 -32.65 16.44
N LEU A 586 21.72 -32.57 15.93
CA LEU A 586 22.62 -33.72 15.85
C LEU A 586 23.00 -34.22 17.24
N SER A 587 23.11 -33.34 18.25
CA SER A 587 23.38 -33.74 19.64
C SER A 587 22.24 -34.52 20.31
N LEU A 588 21.07 -34.64 19.67
CA LEU A 588 19.98 -35.51 20.14
C LEU A 588 20.14 -36.96 19.64
N TYR A 589 21.10 -37.23 18.75
CA TYR A 589 21.34 -38.54 18.16
C TYR A 589 22.45 -39.25 18.94
N ASP A 590 22.40 -40.58 19.03
CA ASP A 590 23.47 -41.37 19.66
C ASP A 590 24.81 -41.21 18.91
N ASP A 591 25.92 -41.27 19.64
CA ASP A 591 27.27 -41.04 19.11
C ASP A 591 27.62 -41.92 17.91
N ASP A 592 27.23 -43.20 17.92
CA ASP A 592 27.45 -44.13 16.79
C ASP A 592 26.77 -43.63 15.49
N LEU A 593 25.53 -43.12 15.59
CA LEU A 593 24.83 -42.59 14.44
C LEU A 593 25.42 -41.25 13.99
N GLN A 594 25.91 -40.42 14.92
CA GLN A 594 26.63 -39.20 14.57
C GLN A 594 27.89 -39.52 13.75
N GLU A 595 28.67 -40.52 14.14
CA GLU A 595 29.87 -40.98 13.40
C GLU A 595 29.52 -41.59 12.04
N LEU A 596 28.47 -42.42 11.97
CA LEU A 596 27.99 -42.99 10.70
C LEU A 596 27.56 -41.89 9.71
N ARG A 597 26.91 -40.82 10.19
CA ARG A 597 26.47 -39.70 9.36
C ARG A 597 27.65 -38.93 8.75
N LYS A 598 28.83 -38.90 9.41
CA LYS A 598 30.04 -38.29 8.85
C LYS A 598 30.59 -39.06 7.63
N LYS A 599 30.22 -40.32 7.43
CA LYS A 599 30.70 -41.15 6.31
C LYS A 599 29.93 -40.92 5.00
N VAL A 600 28.84 -40.17 5.02
CA VAL A 600 27.98 -39.95 3.85
C VAL A 600 27.66 -38.48 3.65
N ARG A 601 27.34 -38.08 2.41
CA ARG A 601 26.83 -36.74 2.12
C ARG A 601 25.35 -36.65 2.53
N PRO A 602 24.88 -35.49 3.01
CA PRO A 602 23.46 -35.21 3.14
C PRO A 602 22.73 -35.32 1.80
N GLY A 603 21.43 -35.58 1.83
CA GLY A 603 20.61 -35.73 0.62
C GLY A 603 19.57 -34.65 0.43
N LEU A 604 19.18 -34.42 -0.83
CA LEU A 604 17.95 -33.68 -1.14
C LEU A 604 16.72 -34.44 -0.66
N VAL A 605 16.72 -35.76 -0.83
CA VAL A 605 15.65 -36.67 -0.40
C VAL A 605 16.13 -37.56 0.76
N PRO A 606 15.66 -37.30 1.99
CA PRO A 606 15.89 -38.15 3.15
C PRO A 606 15.35 -39.58 3.02
N PRO A 607 16.02 -40.59 3.61
CA PRO A 607 15.58 -41.99 3.56
C PRO A 607 14.24 -42.23 4.27
N PHE A 608 13.86 -41.38 5.22
CA PHE A 608 12.56 -41.50 5.90
C PHE A 608 11.36 -41.30 4.95
N TYR A 609 11.53 -40.65 3.78
CA TYR A 609 10.44 -40.60 2.78
C TYR A 609 10.20 -41.95 2.11
N ALA A 610 11.20 -42.84 2.13
CA ALA A 610 11.07 -44.21 1.67
C ALA A 610 10.45 -45.10 2.75
N ASP A 611 10.83 -44.92 4.02
CA ASP A 611 10.45 -45.81 5.12
C ASP A 611 9.22 -45.37 5.92
N LEU A 612 8.85 -44.09 5.86
CA LEU A 612 7.72 -43.47 6.57
C LEU A 612 7.67 -43.75 8.09
N PRO A 613 8.77 -43.49 8.83
CA PRO A 613 8.80 -43.67 10.29
C PRO A 613 7.88 -42.67 11.01
N GLU A 614 7.34 -43.08 12.15
CA GLU A 614 6.44 -42.28 12.99
C GLU A 614 7.14 -41.70 14.23
N THR A 615 8.12 -42.41 14.80
CA THR A 615 8.85 -42.01 16.01
C THR A 615 10.27 -41.51 15.72
N PHE A 616 10.88 -40.82 16.69
CA PHE A 616 12.26 -40.36 16.56
C PHE A 616 13.25 -41.52 16.45
N GLU A 617 13.02 -42.58 17.24
CA GLU A 617 13.81 -43.80 17.22
C GLU A 617 13.73 -44.50 15.84
N GLU A 618 12.55 -44.56 15.24
CA GLU A 618 12.36 -45.12 13.90
C GLU A 618 13.04 -44.27 12.81
N ILE A 619 13.09 -42.95 12.97
CA ILE A 619 13.85 -42.05 12.09
C ILE A 619 15.35 -42.40 12.17
N CYS A 620 15.89 -42.52 13.38
CA CYS A 620 17.29 -42.90 13.61
C CYS A 620 17.62 -44.26 12.98
N GLU A 621 16.75 -45.26 13.15
CA GLU A 621 16.93 -46.58 12.53
C GLU A 621 16.81 -46.57 11.01
N SER A 622 15.90 -45.77 10.44
CA SER A 622 15.81 -45.59 8.99
C SER A 622 17.11 -45.00 8.41
N GLU A 623 17.68 -44.00 9.09
CA GLU A 623 18.97 -43.44 8.70
C GLU A 623 20.11 -44.45 8.83
N ARG A 624 20.19 -45.22 9.92
CA ARG A 624 21.17 -46.31 10.09
C ARG A 624 21.11 -47.32 8.96
N ARG A 625 19.91 -47.83 8.64
CA ARG A 625 19.70 -48.79 7.54
C ARG A 625 20.13 -48.22 6.20
N TYR A 626 19.80 -46.97 5.92
CA TYR A 626 20.20 -46.30 4.69
C TYR A 626 21.72 -46.18 4.60
N ILE A 627 22.38 -45.66 5.64
CA ILE A 627 23.84 -45.45 5.64
C ILE A 627 24.56 -46.79 5.43
N ARG A 628 24.21 -47.84 6.18
CA ARG A 628 24.82 -49.17 6.03
C ARG A 628 24.63 -49.73 4.62
N SER A 629 23.42 -49.61 4.05
CA SER A 629 23.13 -50.06 2.69
C SER A 629 23.90 -49.25 1.64
N PHE A 630 24.02 -47.93 1.85
CA PHE A 630 24.73 -47.03 0.96
C PHE A 630 26.23 -47.32 0.94
N LEU A 631 26.84 -47.54 2.11
CA LEU A 631 28.26 -47.91 2.21
C LEU A 631 28.56 -49.26 1.55
N ALA A 632 27.64 -50.24 1.62
CA ALA A 632 27.80 -51.53 0.97
C ALA A 632 27.59 -51.48 -0.56
N ARG A 633 26.55 -50.76 -1.01
CA ARG A 633 26.15 -50.68 -2.44
C ARG A 633 25.60 -49.29 -2.78
N PRO A 634 26.45 -48.29 -3.07
CA PRO A 634 26.03 -46.89 -3.22
C PRO A 634 24.96 -46.66 -4.31
N VAL A 635 25.22 -47.14 -5.53
CA VAL A 635 24.36 -46.90 -6.70
C VAL A 635 23.00 -47.58 -6.55
N ARG A 636 23.00 -48.87 -6.18
CA ARG A 636 21.76 -49.65 -6.00
C ARG A 636 20.89 -49.08 -4.87
N THR A 637 21.51 -48.60 -3.80
CA THR A 637 20.79 -47.99 -2.67
C THR A 637 20.17 -46.66 -3.06
N GLN A 638 20.89 -45.80 -3.77
CA GLN A 638 20.35 -44.53 -4.30
C GLN A 638 19.11 -44.76 -5.17
N ILE A 639 19.19 -45.66 -6.16
CA ILE A 639 18.07 -45.98 -7.05
C ILE A 639 16.87 -46.49 -6.24
N ARG A 640 17.09 -47.48 -5.36
CA ARG A 640 16.03 -48.09 -4.54
C ARG A 640 15.29 -47.05 -3.69
N TYR A 641 16.04 -46.24 -2.93
CA TYR A 641 15.43 -45.25 -2.04
C TYR A 641 14.83 -44.07 -2.81
N PHE A 642 15.40 -43.68 -3.94
CA PHE A 642 14.83 -42.65 -4.80
C PHE A 642 13.49 -43.08 -5.35
N THR A 643 13.41 -44.26 -5.97
CA THR A 643 12.14 -44.79 -6.53
C THR A 643 11.08 -44.95 -5.44
N LYS A 644 11.44 -45.52 -4.28
CA LYS A 644 10.51 -45.69 -3.15
C LYS A 644 10.01 -44.34 -2.60
N SER A 645 10.92 -43.38 -2.40
CA SER A 645 10.56 -42.03 -1.96
C SER A 645 9.67 -41.32 -2.98
N PHE A 646 10.01 -41.40 -4.27
CA PHE A 646 9.24 -40.78 -5.34
C PHE A 646 7.80 -41.30 -5.39
N VAL A 647 7.62 -42.62 -5.32
CA VAL A 647 6.27 -43.24 -5.30
C VAL A 647 5.48 -42.78 -4.07
N ASN A 648 6.11 -42.76 -2.89
CA ASN A 648 5.44 -42.31 -1.67
C ASN A 648 5.04 -40.82 -1.73
N ILE A 649 5.91 -39.94 -2.25
CA ILE A 649 5.65 -38.50 -2.36
C ILE A 649 4.57 -38.21 -3.41
N ALA A 650 4.66 -38.85 -4.58
CA ALA A 650 3.76 -38.61 -5.71
C ALA A 650 2.36 -39.20 -5.49
N PHE A 651 2.28 -40.44 -5.00
CA PHE A 651 1.02 -41.19 -4.97
C PHE A 651 0.45 -41.42 -3.56
N LYS A 652 1.29 -41.48 -2.52
CA LYS A 652 0.84 -41.72 -1.13
C LYS A 652 0.77 -40.46 -0.28
N GLY A 653 1.02 -39.29 -0.87
CA GLY A 653 0.96 -38.02 -0.16
C GLY A 653 1.99 -37.87 0.96
N ALA A 654 3.08 -38.64 0.93
CA ALA A 654 4.18 -38.52 1.88
C ALA A 654 4.91 -37.20 1.67
N ARG A 655 4.39 -36.14 2.28
CA ARG A 655 4.94 -34.78 2.23
C ARG A 655 5.20 -34.31 3.65
N SER A 656 6.20 -33.45 3.80
CA SER A 656 6.34 -32.64 5.02
C SER A 656 5.09 -31.75 5.15
N LYS A 657 4.05 -32.23 5.85
CA LYS A 657 2.79 -31.49 6.12
C LYS A 657 3.06 -30.27 6.98
#